data_AF-A0A9P4GAZ3-F1
#
_entry.id   AF-A0A9P4GAZ3-F1
#
_cell.length_a   1.000
_cell.length_b   1.000
_cell.length_c   1.000
_cell.angle_alpha   90.00
_cell.angle_beta   90.00
_cell.angle_gamma   90.00
#
_symmetry.space_group_name_H-M   'P 1'
#
loop_
_entity.id
_entity.type
_entity.pdbx_description
1 polymer ?
#
loop_
_entity_poly.entity_id
_entity_poly.type
_entity_poly.pdbx_seq_one_letter_code
_entity_poly.pdbx_strand_id
1 'polypeptide(L)'
;MPARQTKGLDSNGGNGSRPLQSCRKERRPMAFMFIDSSNGGINAKPDREVRSFVMKSARNKKPWSTRPRSSKTETLTGEKPRRLSPSRTQGSNEPPQNIAPLPQLEWDPYSAPWVKHPVTSPRSSRSNSVFSSHSSNWACESPVSTSTSPCVGSDHAEEVYDSLHPTLLGMACQTSLNVSLTGSFDCLAVRLNADAEGLLHQFIEASTPRLLPIDPHKSSEAAATDWFATCIQSPIGAPFIYATLTSSARVAKLDPEVYKWRAISEVNMLLTDSNKNTDDTTIATVFMLLALEEASLADPRRKGDERRWSKSVNEAHLSGLRTMIGQRGGLAALGQNRCLQVFILMHSIAQSITTFKPPYALLIDADGQIQDYRSISLQSPNSFTRILRPFQNLSIGRALFDIVSTITIFVSDLTAWYESGICPVDSFELQKHASLLMYRLFDWYEQNARYQDQSATLVDQSICLALLIFMVNATEPNALSFGSRLSKTVTKLRKSLQRVPLLRWTNAPDILLWTLTMGALGAKGLPKGSRATSSAESELSFFTQYSYTAFLGHDNSVASTDLELLLEKMRTCLWIPSIFDVRVKRLWESMGLCKAEVWEWEELSSSSEGDKDQVVDDEYALGQSTTLRFFSAGGGKTRPMRGTT
;
A
#
# COMPACT_ATOMS: atom_id res chain seq x y z
N MET A 1 -37.47 50.68 -19.76
CA MET A 1 -38.29 51.91 -19.85
C MET A 1 -38.35 52.55 -18.46
N PRO A 2 -38.21 53.89 -18.34
CA PRO A 2 -36.86 54.45 -18.44
C PRO A 2 -36.46 55.46 -17.33
N ALA A 3 -35.14 55.65 -17.24
CA ALA A 3 -34.40 56.89 -16.90
C ALA A 3 -34.63 57.63 -15.56
N ARG A 4 -33.49 57.91 -14.90
CA ARG A 4 -33.07 59.29 -14.59
C ARG A 4 -31.55 59.44 -14.69
N GLN A 5 -31.10 60.56 -15.24
CA GLN A 5 -29.70 61.01 -15.26
C GLN A 5 -29.51 62.13 -14.23
N THR A 6 -28.30 62.30 -13.68
CA THR A 6 -27.61 63.61 -13.66
C THR A 6 -26.12 63.50 -13.35
N LYS A 7 -25.38 64.40 -14.01
CA LYS A 7 -24.09 65.04 -13.69
C LYS A 7 -23.70 65.07 -12.19
N GLY A 8 -22.43 65.08 -11.77
CA GLY A 8 -21.16 65.17 -12.52
C GLY A 8 -20.51 66.57 -12.45
N LEU A 9 -19.44 66.72 -11.67
CA LEU A 9 -18.53 67.89 -11.63
C LEU A 9 -17.23 67.54 -10.85
N ASP A 10 -16.10 68.10 -11.25
CA ASP A 10 -14.75 67.80 -10.73
C ASP A 10 -14.23 68.87 -9.74
N SER A 11 -13.34 68.49 -8.80
CA SER A 11 -12.24 69.36 -8.34
C SER A 11 -11.14 68.65 -7.52
N ASN A 12 -10.09 68.20 -8.22
CA ASN A 12 -8.65 68.38 -7.96
C ASN A 12 -8.06 68.43 -6.51
N GLY A 13 -6.91 67.73 -6.33
CA GLY A 13 -5.98 67.85 -5.18
C GLY A 13 -5.69 66.52 -4.46
N GLY A 14 -4.46 66.17 -4.07
CA GLY A 14 -3.14 66.77 -4.33
C GLY A 14 -2.05 66.20 -3.40
N ASN A 15 -0.83 65.91 -3.93
CA ASN A 15 0.36 65.34 -3.24
C ASN A 15 0.14 63.97 -2.53
N GLY A 16 0.83 62.87 -2.83
CA GLY A 16 2.17 62.69 -3.34
C GLY A 16 2.96 61.71 -2.46
N SER A 17 3.46 60.60 -3.01
CA SER A 17 4.66 59.88 -2.53
C SER A 17 5.10 58.81 -3.53
N ARG A 18 6.40 58.47 -3.52
CA ARG A 18 7.06 57.60 -4.53
C ARG A 18 6.72 56.11 -4.34
N PRO A 19 6.40 55.36 -5.41
CA PRO A 19 6.62 53.92 -5.45
C PRO A 19 8.11 53.60 -5.57
N LEU A 20 8.64 52.70 -4.75
CA LEU A 20 9.98 52.14 -4.94
C LEU A 20 9.97 51.16 -6.12
N GLN A 21 10.91 51.33 -7.05
CA GLN A 21 11.14 50.37 -8.14
C GLN A 21 11.69 49.06 -7.56
N SER A 22 10.87 48.01 -7.50
CA SER A 22 11.37 46.66 -7.26
C SER A 22 12.10 46.15 -8.50
N CYS A 23 13.41 45.96 -8.39
CA CYS A 23 14.26 45.56 -9.51
C CYS A 23 13.89 44.15 -10.00
N ARG A 24 13.14 44.08 -11.11
CA ARG A 24 12.88 42.83 -11.83
C ARG A 24 14.20 42.27 -12.36
N LYS A 25 14.77 41.31 -11.61
CA LYS A 25 15.87 40.47 -12.13
C LYS A 25 15.34 39.64 -13.29
N GLU A 26 15.67 40.05 -14.51
CA GLU A 26 15.41 39.24 -15.70
C GLU A 26 16.05 37.87 -15.55
N ARG A 27 15.22 36.82 -15.61
CA ARG A 27 15.73 35.45 -15.75
C ARG A 27 16.26 35.31 -17.17
N ARG A 28 17.58 35.38 -17.34
CA ARG A 28 18.23 34.97 -18.60
C ARG A 28 17.71 33.57 -18.98
N PRO A 29 17.34 33.33 -20.25
CA PRO A 29 16.81 32.04 -20.66
C PRO A 29 17.86 30.94 -20.43
N MET A 30 17.45 29.87 -19.76
CA MET A 30 18.32 28.73 -19.47
C MET A 30 18.33 27.84 -20.73
N ALA A 31 19.34 28.02 -21.57
CA ALA A 31 19.49 27.25 -22.80
C ALA A 31 19.86 25.79 -22.49
N PHE A 32 18.87 24.91 -22.49
CA PHE A 32 19.07 23.46 -22.39
C PHE A 32 19.61 22.92 -23.71
N MET A 33 20.93 22.75 -23.79
CA MET A 33 21.59 22.17 -24.96
C MET A 33 21.50 20.64 -24.91
N PHE A 34 20.53 20.06 -25.59
CA PHE A 34 20.41 18.62 -25.76
C PHE A 34 21.50 18.13 -26.74
N ILE A 35 22.23 17.09 -26.34
CA ILE A 35 23.22 16.43 -27.20
C ILE A 35 22.50 15.28 -27.90
N ASP A 36 22.06 15.52 -29.13
CA ASP A 36 21.61 14.43 -30.00
C ASP A 36 22.79 13.50 -30.30
N SER A 37 22.55 12.20 -30.21
CA SER A 37 23.54 11.12 -30.39
C SER A 37 23.36 10.36 -31.71
N SER A 38 22.40 10.76 -32.55
CA SER A 38 21.99 10.05 -33.77
C SER A 38 22.97 10.17 -34.94
N ASN A 39 23.75 11.25 -35.01
CA ASN A 39 24.72 11.50 -36.08
C ASN A 39 26.17 11.38 -35.56
N GLY A 40 27.01 10.65 -36.33
CA GLY A 40 28.35 10.23 -35.91
C GLY A 40 29.25 11.38 -35.41
N GLY A 41 29.71 11.28 -34.16
CA GLY A 41 30.33 12.39 -33.43
C GLY A 41 31.67 12.86 -33.99
N ILE A 42 31.67 14.02 -34.65
CA ILE A 42 32.87 14.83 -34.90
C ILE A 42 33.17 15.67 -33.65
N ASN A 43 34.45 15.85 -33.33
CA ASN A 43 34.94 16.27 -32.01
C ASN A 43 34.67 17.74 -31.61
N ALA A 44 33.42 18.08 -31.33
CA ALA A 44 33.03 19.30 -30.63
C ALA A 44 33.53 19.28 -29.17
N LYS A 45 34.78 19.71 -28.96
CA LYS A 45 35.44 19.83 -27.65
C LYS A 45 34.57 20.67 -26.69
N PRO A 46 33.91 20.09 -25.67
CA PRO A 46 32.94 20.81 -24.84
C PRO A 46 33.60 21.95 -24.07
N ASP A 47 32.83 22.98 -23.70
CA ASP A 47 33.39 24.20 -23.12
C ASP A 47 34.12 23.97 -21.77
N ARG A 48 35.05 24.87 -21.45
CA ARG A 48 35.87 24.86 -20.23
C ARG A 48 35.02 24.83 -18.97
N GLU A 49 33.89 25.51 -18.96
CA GLU A 49 32.96 25.52 -17.82
C GLU A 49 32.27 24.15 -17.65
N VAL A 50 31.76 23.56 -18.74
CA VAL A 50 31.17 22.22 -18.75
C VAL A 50 32.18 21.17 -18.27
N ARG A 51 33.43 21.22 -18.75
CA ARG A 51 34.50 20.33 -18.26
C ARG A 51 34.81 20.56 -16.78
N SER A 52 34.77 21.80 -16.30
CA SER A 52 34.97 22.09 -14.86
C SER A 52 33.85 21.50 -13.99
N PHE A 53 32.61 21.50 -14.49
CA PHE A 53 31.44 20.95 -13.80
C PHE A 53 31.47 19.43 -13.76
N VAL A 54 31.72 18.78 -14.90
CA VAL A 54 31.88 17.31 -15.00
C VAL A 54 33.05 16.82 -14.13
N MET A 55 34.20 17.51 -14.17
CA MET A 55 35.36 17.15 -13.34
C MET A 55 35.14 17.40 -11.85
N LYS A 56 34.32 18.37 -11.44
CA LYS A 56 33.85 18.50 -10.04
C LYS A 56 32.96 17.33 -9.64
N SER A 57 31.98 16.97 -10.47
CA SER A 57 31.08 15.85 -10.22
C SER A 57 31.84 14.52 -10.07
N ALA A 58 32.80 14.27 -10.96
CA ALA A 58 33.66 13.08 -10.92
C ALA A 58 34.59 13.05 -9.70
N ARG A 59 35.24 14.17 -9.34
CA ARG A 59 36.09 14.27 -8.13
C ARG A 59 35.32 14.11 -6.83
N ASN A 60 34.04 14.47 -6.81
CA ASN A 60 33.17 14.28 -5.65
C ASN A 60 32.54 12.88 -5.59
N LYS A 61 32.84 11.95 -6.52
CA LYS A 61 32.23 10.61 -6.61
C LYS A 61 33.22 9.50 -6.98
N LYS A 62 34.15 9.16 -6.07
CA LYS A 62 34.76 7.81 -5.86
C LYS A 62 35.90 7.89 -4.82
N PRO A 63 36.28 6.79 -4.14
CA PRO A 63 35.53 5.55 -3.87
C PRO A 63 35.39 5.28 -2.35
N TRP A 64 34.81 4.13 -2.01
CA TRP A 64 34.69 3.59 -0.65
C TRP A 64 36.07 3.16 -0.12
N SER A 65 36.38 3.47 1.15
CA SER A 65 37.70 3.20 1.75
C SER A 65 37.66 1.99 2.69
N THR A 66 38.01 0.81 2.18
CA THR A 66 38.15 -0.42 2.97
C THR A 66 39.49 -0.49 3.71
N ARG A 67 39.62 0.20 4.85
CA ARG A 67 40.67 -0.06 5.87
C ARG A 67 40.17 0.35 7.26
N PRO A 68 40.46 -0.44 8.33
CA PRO A 68 40.02 -0.12 9.69
C PRO A 68 40.81 1.06 10.27
N ARG A 69 40.15 1.86 11.12
CA ARG A 69 40.80 2.92 11.91
C ARG A 69 41.42 2.33 13.18
N SER A 70 42.75 2.24 13.22
CA SER A 70 43.50 2.19 14.49
C SER A 70 43.55 3.59 15.13
N SER A 71 43.56 3.66 16.46
CA SER A 71 43.68 4.91 17.22
C SER A 71 45.14 5.33 17.44
N LYS A 72 45.45 6.63 17.30
CA LYS A 72 46.39 7.37 18.18
C LYS A 72 46.43 8.88 17.92
N THR A 73 46.47 9.62 19.04
CA THR A 73 47.29 10.80 19.38
C THR A 73 47.37 12.02 18.44
N GLU A 74 47.16 13.19 19.02
CA GLU A 74 47.37 14.52 18.44
C GLU A 74 48.87 14.92 18.41
N THR A 75 49.29 15.65 17.37
CA THR A 75 50.40 16.63 17.47
C THR A 75 50.22 17.73 16.40
N LEU A 76 50.76 18.93 16.65
CA LEU A 76 50.59 20.14 15.85
C LEU A 76 51.70 20.36 14.79
N THR A 77 51.45 21.31 13.87
CA THR A 77 52.38 21.87 12.85
C THR A 77 52.75 20.92 11.67
N GLY A 78 53.06 21.40 10.46
CA GLY A 78 53.00 22.78 9.94
C GLY A 78 53.37 22.89 8.43
N GLU A 79 53.11 24.08 7.87
CA GLU A 79 53.69 24.64 6.63
C GLU A 79 53.34 24.10 5.21
N LYS A 80 53.72 24.93 4.23
CA LYS A 80 53.65 24.87 2.74
C LYS A 80 55.12 25.08 2.24
N PRO A 81 55.54 24.96 0.94
CA PRO A 81 54.77 25.33 -0.27
C PRO A 81 55.19 24.69 -1.64
N ARG A 82 54.65 25.26 -2.74
CA ARG A 82 55.14 25.30 -4.16
C ARG A 82 55.28 23.95 -4.92
N ARG A 83 54.67 23.73 -6.11
CA ARG A 83 54.57 24.47 -7.41
C ARG A 83 55.70 24.08 -8.39
N LEU A 84 55.35 23.42 -9.51
CA LEU A 84 55.93 23.62 -10.86
C LEU A 84 55.19 22.81 -11.97
N SER A 85 55.32 23.26 -13.23
CA SER A 85 54.87 22.60 -14.48
C SER A 85 55.72 23.12 -15.66
N PRO A 86 55.94 22.32 -16.72
CA PRO A 86 55.28 22.50 -18.05
C PRO A 86 54.67 21.14 -18.53
N SER A 87 54.31 20.80 -19.78
CA SER A 87 54.45 21.31 -21.18
C SER A 87 53.08 21.20 -21.92
N ARG A 88 52.82 21.52 -23.20
CA ARG A 88 53.53 21.54 -24.52
C ARG A 88 53.82 20.14 -25.11
N THR A 89 53.48 19.81 -26.38
CA THR A 89 53.51 20.62 -27.63
C THR A 89 52.36 20.30 -28.65
N GLN A 90 52.33 21.04 -29.77
CA GLN A 90 51.39 21.05 -30.93
C GLN A 90 51.33 19.73 -31.76
N GLY A 91 50.45 19.52 -32.75
CA GLY A 91 49.32 20.31 -33.32
C GLY A 91 49.06 20.03 -34.83
N SER A 92 48.18 20.81 -35.51
CA SER A 92 47.85 20.78 -36.98
C SER A 92 47.09 19.53 -37.50
N ASN A 93 46.27 19.52 -38.58
CA ASN A 93 45.76 20.54 -39.55
C ASN A 93 44.36 20.13 -40.14
N GLU A 94 43.76 20.97 -41.01
CA GLU A 94 42.42 20.89 -41.65
C GLU A 94 42.48 21.03 -43.21
N PRO A 95 41.37 20.95 -44.00
CA PRO A 95 40.05 20.29 -43.81
C PRO A 95 39.82 19.19 -44.92
N PRO A 96 39.12 19.31 -46.09
CA PRO A 96 38.06 20.19 -46.65
C PRO A 96 36.76 19.50 -47.22
N GLN A 97 35.67 20.28 -47.31
CA GLN A 97 34.55 20.35 -48.29
C GLN A 97 33.97 19.12 -49.07
N ASN A 98 32.64 18.92 -48.97
CA ASN A 98 31.69 18.96 -50.12
C ASN A 98 30.21 19.10 -49.68
N ILE A 99 29.24 19.25 -50.61
CA ILE A 99 27.95 19.95 -50.39
C ILE A 99 26.68 19.19 -50.87
N ALA A 100 25.57 19.32 -50.11
CA ALA A 100 24.12 19.12 -50.43
C ALA A 100 23.59 17.68 -50.71
N PRO A 101 22.25 17.44 -50.70
CA PRO A 101 21.09 18.23 -50.18
C PRO A 101 20.19 17.49 -49.16
N LEU A 102 19.15 18.17 -48.64
CA LEU A 102 18.04 17.59 -47.83
C LEU A 102 17.07 16.73 -48.66
N PRO A 103 16.26 15.89 -47.99
CA PRO A 103 14.84 16.25 -47.84
C PRO A 103 14.36 16.31 -46.37
N GLN A 104 13.25 17.01 -46.14
CA GLN A 104 12.57 17.13 -44.84
C GLN A 104 11.67 15.91 -44.58
N LEU A 105 11.45 15.56 -43.31
CA LEU A 105 10.17 14.98 -42.91
C LEU A 105 9.70 15.51 -41.55
N GLU A 106 8.42 15.81 -41.51
CA GLU A 106 7.62 16.39 -40.45
C GLU A 106 7.49 15.43 -39.24
N TRP A 107 7.40 15.97 -38.02
CA TRP A 107 7.21 15.19 -36.78
C TRP A 107 6.08 15.81 -35.94
N ASP A 108 5.04 15.02 -35.67
CA ASP A 108 3.88 15.39 -34.84
C ASP A 108 3.72 14.36 -33.70
N PRO A 109 3.54 14.77 -32.42
CA PRO A 109 3.86 13.91 -31.28
C PRO A 109 2.66 13.10 -30.74
N TYR A 110 2.38 11.94 -31.33
CA TYR A 110 1.38 10.98 -30.82
C TYR A 110 2.00 9.69 -30.26
N SER A 111 2.06 9.59 -28.93
CA SER A 111 2.44 8.37 -28.21
C SER A 111 1.30 7.33 -28.22
N ALA A 112 1.48 6.24 -28.98
CA ALA A 112 0.49 5.16 -29.06
C ALA A 112 0.42 4.30 -27.77
N PRO A 113 -0.76 3.72 -27.43
CA PRO A 113 -0.89 2.74 -26.36
C PRO A 113 -0.20 1.40 -26.68
N TRP A 114 0.09 0.62 -25.64
CA TRP A 114 0.77 -0.69 -25.67
C TRP A 114 0.27 -1.64 -26.78
N VAL A 115 1.19 -2.09 -27.64
CA VAL A 115 0.92 -3.10 -28.69
C VAL A 115 1.73 -4.37 -28.43
N LYS A 116 1.00 -5.46 -28.17
CA LYS A 116 1.27 -6.87 -28.53
C LYS A 116 2.74 -7.29 -28.70
N HIS A 117 3.26 -8.06 -27.73
CA HIS A 117 4.37 -8.99 -27.98
C HIS A 117 3.86 -10.29 -28.63
N PRO A 118 4.69 -10.99 -29.45
CA PRO A 118 4.26 -12.16 -30.20
C PRO A 118 4.16 -13.42 -29.33
N VAL A 119 3.21 -14.29 -29.67
CA VAL A 119 3.04 -15.61 -29.03
C VAL A 119 4.11 -16.59 -29.54
N THR A 120 4.98 -17.04 -28.65
CA THR A 120 5.85 -18.22 -28.88
C THR A 120 5.29 -19.43 -28.14
N SER A 121 4.78 -20.42 -28.88
CA SER A 121 4.06 -21.57 -28.33
C SER A 121 4.95 -22.52 -27.50
N PRO A 122 4.53 -22.92 -26.28
CA PRO A 122 5.07 -24.10 -25.62
C PRO A 122 4.70 -25.38 -26.37
N ARG A 123 5.59 -26.37 -26.34
CA ARG A 123 5.46 -27.65 -27.05
C ARG A 123 4.50 -28.58 -26.29
N SER A 124 3.55 -29.20 -26.98
CA SER A 124 2.58 -30.11 -26.35
C SER A 124 3.20 -31.43 -25.89
N SER A 125 2.83 -31.90 -24.71
CA SER A 125 2.82 -33.32 -24.33
C SER A 125 1.50 -33.65 -23.62
N ARG A 126 1.07 -34.91 -23.69
CA ARG A 126 -0.32 -35.34 -23.39
C ARG A 126 -0.50 -35.88 -21.96
N SER A 127 -1.76 -35.86 -21.51
CA SER A 127 -2.47 -36.97 -20.85
C SER A 127 -2.90 -36.81 -19.38
N ASN A 128 -4.16 -36.40 -19.21
CA ASN A 128 -5.22 -37.07 -18.43
C ASN A 128 -5.03 -37.45 -16.93
N SER A 129 -5.99 -36.93 -16.14
CA SER A 129 -6.90 -37.70 -15.26
C SER A 129 -6.58 -37.95 -13.77
N VAL A 130 -7.39 -37.28 -12.92
CA VAL A 130 -8.14 -37.82 -11.75
C VAL A 130 -7.38 -38.34 -10.51
N PHE A 131 -7.85 -37.83 -9.36
CA PHE A 131 -7.66 -38.29 -7.97
C PHE A 131 -7.14 -39.72 -7.71
N SER A 132 -6.14 -39.83 -6.82
CA SER A 132 -6.34 -40.46 -5.50
C SER A 132 -5.25 -40.07 -4.49
N SER A 133 -5.54 -40.22 -3.20
CA SER A 133 -4.57 -40.07 -2.11
C SER A 133 -3.90 -41.42 -1.79
N HIS A 134 -2.57 -41.47 -1.63
CA HIS A 134 -1.94 -42.11 -0.45
C HIS A 134 -0.41 -42.02 -0.38
N SER A 135 0.05 -42.01 0.87
CA SER A 135 1.36 -42.39 1.40
C SER A 135 2.13 -43.50 0.65
N SER A 136 3.45 -43.34 0.52
CA SER A 136 4.41 -44.36 0.98
C SER A 136 5.82 -43.79 1.15
N ASN A 137 6.58 -44.35 2.10
CA ASN A 137 7.97 -43.99 2.35
C ASN A 137 8.89 -44.56 1.26
N TRP A 138 9.83 -43.75 0.74
CA TRP A 138 11.08 -44.25 0.18
C TRP A 138 12.25 -43.36 0.60
N ALA A 139 13.19 -43.94 1.36
CA ALA A 139 14.47 -43.31 1.65
C ALA A 139 15.48 -43.66 0.56
N CYS A 140 16.31 -42.69 0.18
CA CYS A 140 17.53 -42.90 -0.60
C CYS A 140 18.61 -41.99 0.00
N GLU A 141 19.78 -42.57 0.28
CA GLU A 141 20.85 -41.91 1.03
C GLU A 141 21.88 -41.24 0.12
N SER A 142 22.83 -40.54 0.77
CA SER A 142 24.13 -40.08 0.25
C SER A 142 24.19 -38.74 -0.51
N PRO A 143 25.31 -37.99 -0.41
CA PRO A 143 26.26 -37.92 0.71
C PRO A 143 26.54 -36.48 1.20
N VAL A 144 26.89 -36.35 2.49
CA VAL A 144 27.29 -35.05 3.08
C VAL A 144 28.74 -34.72 2.70
N SER A 145 28.97 -33.54 2.11
CA SER A 145 30.32 -33.03 1.81
C SER A 145 30.98 -32.44 3.06
N THR A 146 31.89 -33.18 3.68
CA THR A 146 32.63 -32.73 4.86
C THR A 146 33.57 -31.56 4.55
N SER A 147 33.68 -30.58 5.45
CA SER A 147 34.72 -29.54 5.40
C SER A 147 35.18 -29.22 6.82
N THR A 148 36.43 -29.56 7.12
CA THR A 148 36.99 -29.56 8.48
C THR A 148 37.87 -28.34 8.77
N SER A 149 37.80 -27.83 10.00
CA SER A 149 38.81 -26.95 10.62
C SER A 149 38.65 -26.98 12.15
N PRO A 150 39.72 -26.75 12.94
CA PRO A 150 39.98 -27.70 14.04
C PRO A 150 40.13 -27.11 15.47
N CYS A 151 39.80 -27.98 16.43
CA CYS A 151 40.47 -28.26 17.72
C CYS A 151 41.01 -27.12 18.62
N VAL A 152 40.35 -26.91 19.77
CA VAL A 152 40.90 -27.03 21.16
C VAL A 152 39.68 -27.40 22.06
N GLY A 153 39.71 -28.23 23.10
CA GLY A 153 40.77 -29.06 23.70
C GLY A 153 40.67 -29.07 25.24
N SER A 154 40.69 -30.26 25.87
CA SER A 154 40.58 -30.50 27.33
C SER A 154 39.23 -30.16 28.02
N ASP A 155 38.77 -30.85 29.07
CA ASP A 155 39.30 -32.08 29.71
C ASP A 155 38.23 -32.96 30.40
N HIS A 156 38.67 -34.13 30.90
CA HIS A 156 37.85 -35.23 31.44
C HIS A 156 37.00 -34.94 32.70
N ALA A 157 35.83 -35.60 32.76
CA ALA A 157 35.48 -36.53 33.85
C ALA A 157 34.40 -37.53 33.39
N GLU A 158 34.56 -38.82 33.69
CA GLU A 158 33.50 -39.83 33.61
C GLU A 158 32.91 -40.07 35.00
N GLU A 159 31.59 -40.28 35.12
CA GLU A 159 31.07 -41.17 36.17
C GLU A 159 29.71 -41.78 35.75
N VAL A 160 29.26 -42.79 36.50
CA VAL A 160 28.42 -43.88 36.00
C VAL A 160 26.98 -43.84 36.56
N TYR A 161 26.03 -44.29 35.74
CA TYR A 161 24.64 -44.71 36.04
C TYR A 161 24.16 -44.64 37.50
N ASP A 162 22.98 -44.04 37.72
CA ASP A 162 21.79 -44.87 37.96
C ASP A 162 20.48 -44.18 37.54
N SER A 163 19.38 -44.94 37.44
CA SER A 163 18.06 -44.46 37.02
C SER A 163 17.00 -44.60 38.12
N LEU A 164 16.35 -43.49 38.52
CA LEU A 164 15.05 -43.51 39.22
C LEU A 164 14.30 -42.16 39.15
N HIS A 165 13.12 -42.16 38.53
CA HIS A 165 12.06 -41.14 38.66
C HIS A 165 10.99 -41.64 39.65
N PRO A 166 10.01 -40.84 40.14
CA PRO A 166 9.78 -39.39 39.99
C PRO A 166 9.81 -38.67 41.37
N THR A 167 9.47 -37.39 41.61
CA THR A 167 8.31 -36.57 41.16
C THR A 167 8.46 -35.13 41.67
N LEU A 168 7.82 -34.14 41.01
CA LEU A 168 7.61 -32.73 41.46
C LEU A 168 8.92 -31.90 41.64
N LEU A 169 9.01 -30.62 41.28
CA LEU A 169 7.97 -29.63 40.98
C LEU A 169 8.51 -28.59 39.99
N GLY A 170 8.10 -28.65 38.71
CA GLY A 170 8.53 -27.71 37.67
C GLY A 170 7.33 -27.17 36.88
N MET A 171 7.09 -25.86 36.94
CA MET A 171 5.98 -25.21 36.24
C MET A 171 6.27 -25.08 34.73
N ALA A 172 5.94 -26.13 33.97
CA ALA A 172 5.92 -26.05 32.52
C ALA A 172 4.87 -25.04 32.05
N CYS A 173 5.30 -23.97 31.38
CA CYS A 173 4.40 -23.05 30.71
C CYS A 173 3.87 -23.68 29.42
N GLN A 174 2.86 -24.53 29.52
CA GLN A 174 2.19 -25.16 28.39
C GLN A 174 1.39 -24.11 27.59
N THR A 175 2.04 -23.47 26.62
CA THR A 175 1.40 -22.67 25.58
C THR A 175 1.14 -23.57 24.36
N SER A 176 -0.14 -23.80 24.06
CA SER A 176 -0.57 -24.86 23.14
C SER A 176 -0.54 -24.43 21.67
N LEU A 177 0.66 -24.42 21.07
CA LEU A 177 0.85 -24.32 19.62
C LEU A 177 1.40 -25.62 19.03
N ASN A 178 0.55 -26.67 19.02
CA ASN A 178 0.79 -27.89 18.25
C ASN A 178 0.53 -27.66 16.75
N VAL A 179 1.27 -26.72 16.16
CA VAL A 179 1.45 -26.58 14.71
C VAL A 179 2.80 -27.21 14.34
N SER A 180 2.98 -27.65 13.10
CA SER A 180 4.13 -28.40 12.57
C SER A 180 5.46 -27.62 12.46
N LEU A 181 5.70 -26.65 13.36
CA LEU A 181 7.01 -26.07 13.67
C LEU A 181 7.83 -26.96 14.62
N THR A 182 7.47 -28.25 14.76
CA THR A 182 8.17 -29.27 15.56
C THR A 182 9.44 -29.81 14.90
N GLY A 183 9.76 -29.41 13.67
CA GLY A 183 11.10 -29.59 13.12
C GLY A 183 12.06 -28.57 13.73
N SER A 184 13.16 -29.03 14.35
CA SER A 184 14.11 -28.15 15.04
C SER A 184 14.65 -27.05 14.11
N PHE A 185 14.80 -25.84 14.65
CA PHE A 185 15.40 -24.71 13.95
C PHE A 185 16.89 -24.92 13.60
N ASP A 186 17.51 -25.99 14.12
CA ASP A 186 18.83 -26.47 13.67
C ASP A 186 18.92 -26.70 12.16
N CYS A 187 17.78 -27.01 11.51
CA CYS A 187 17.69 -27.27 10.06
C CYS A 187 17.38 -26.04 9.21
N LEU A 188 17.32 -24.82 9.78
CA LEU A 188 17.07 -23.60 9.01
C LEU A 188 18.25 -23.18 8.12
N ALA A 189 17.94 -22.48 7.03
CA ALA A 189 18.92 -21.77 6.20
C ALA A 189 19.69 -20.65 6.95
N VAL A 190 19.28 -20.31 8.19
CA VAL A 190 19.98 -19.40 9.10
C VAL A 190 19.99 -20.01 10.49
N ARG A 191 21.18 -20.17 11.09
CA ARG A 191 21.31 -20.47 12.52
C ARG A 191 20.80 -19.29 13.34
N LEU A 192 19.71 -19.50 14.08
CA LEU A 192 19.15 -18.54 15.02
C LEU A 192 19.85 -18.65 16.39
N ASN A 193 19.67 -17.62 17.21
CA ASN A 193 19.85 -17.67 18.67
C ASN A 193 18.48 -17.54 19.34
N ALA A 194 18.38 -17.84 20.64
CA ALA A 194 17.11 -17.81 21.38
C ALA A 194 16.36 -16.47 21.26
N ASP A 195 17.07 -15.33 21.19
CA ASP A 195 16.44 -14.02 20.98
C ASP A 195 15.75 -13.93 19.61
N ALA A 196 16.44 -14.34 18.54
CA ALA A 196 15.88 -14.32 17.19
C ALA A 196 14.78 -15.38 17.00
N GLU A 197 14.91 -16.54 17.64
CA GLU A 197 13.87 -17.58 17.69
C GLU A 197 12.59 -17.06 18.36
N GLY A 198 12.72 -16.42 19.53
CA GLY A 198 11.59 -15.77 20.21
C GLY A 198 10.96 -14.65 19.40
N LEU A 199 11.76 -13.81 18.73
CA LEU A 199 11.27 -12.79 17.79
C LEU A 199 10.55 -13.39 16.57
N LEU A 200 10.98 -14.54 16.08
CA LEU A 200 10.34 -15.24 14.95
C LEU A 200 9.00 -15.86 15.36
N HIS A 201 8.95 -16.54 16.51
CA HIS A 201 7.69 -17.04 17.09
C HIS A 201 6.68 -15.91 17.34
N GLN A 202 7.13 -14.81 17.97
CA GLN A 202 6.28 -13.65 18.24
C GLN A 202 5.71 -13.05 16.95
N PHE A 203 6.45 -13.08 15.84
CA PHE A 203 5.92 -12.62 14.54
C PHE A 203 4.75 -13.47 14.07
N ILE A 204 4.94 -14.80 14.06
CA ILE A 204 3.97 -15.75 13.52
C ILE A 204 2.69 -15.70 14.36
N GLU A 205 2.81 -15.72 15.69
CA GLU A 205 1.67 -15.63 16.62
C GLU A 205 0.91 -14.29 16.47
N ALA A 206 1.61 -13.17 16.35
CA ALA A 206 0.98 -11.86 16.25
C ALA A 206 0.37 -11.55 14.87
N SER A 207 0.99 -12.03 13.79
CA SER A 207 0.66 -11.62 12.42
C SER A 207 -0.33 -12.55 11.75
N THR A 208 -0.17 -13.87 11.92
CA THR A 208 -0.98 -14.88 11.22
C THR A 208 -2.49 -14.69 11.40
N PRO A 209 -3.01 -14.44 12.63
CA PRO A 209 -4.45 -14.22 12.86
C PRO A 209 -5.01 -12.91 12.28
N ARG A 210 -4.21 -12.14 11.53
CA ARG A 210 -4.52 -10.77 11.05
C ARG A 210 -4.26 -10.56 9.57
N LEU A 211 -3.55 -11.48 8.91
CA LEU A 211 -3.15 -11.36 7.50
C LEU A 211 -4.33 -11.31 6.52
N LEU A 212 -5.50 -11.84 6.90
CA LEU A 212 -6.75 -11.71 6.15
C LEU A 212 -7.76 -10.93 6.99
N PRO A 213 -7.89 -9.60 6.80
CA PRO A 213 -8.85 -8.78 7.53
C PRO A 213 -10.30 -9.23 7.40
N ILE A 214 -10.65 -9.91 6.30
CA ILE A 214 -11.98 -10.46 5.99
C ILE A 214 -12.36 -11.72 6.80
N ASP A 215 -11.45 -12.24 7.64
CA ASP A 215 -11.59 -13.50 8.36
C ASP A 215 -11.61 -13.31 9.89
N PRO A 216 -12.69 -12.75 10.48
CA PRO A 216 -12.82 -12.64 11.93
C PRO A 216 -12.90 -14.01 12.63
N HIS A 217 -13.21 -15.07 11.88
CA HIS A 217 -13.33 -16.45 12.36
C HIS A 217 -12.00 -17.21 12.37
N LYS A 218 -10.90 -16.61 11.90
CA LYS A 218 -9.54 -17.20 11.85
C LYS A 218 -9.44 -18.50 11.04
N SER A 219 -10.37 -18.75 10.12
CA SER A 219 -10.38 -19.91 9.21
C SER A 219 -9.08 -20.05 8.40
N SER A 220 -8.44 -18.92 8.08
CA SER A 220 -7.21 -18.81 7.31
C SER A 220 -5.93 -18.99 8.13
N GLU A 221 -6.01 -19.01 9.47
CA GLU A 221 -4.84 -18.99 10.36
C GLU A 221 -3.93 -20.20 10.14
N ALA A 222 -4.50 -21.38 9.88
CA ALA A 222 -3.74 -22.59 9.55
C ALA A 222 -2.94 -22.43 8.23
N ALA A 223 -3.59 -22.00 7.15
CA ALA A 223 -2.95 -21.84 5.83
C ALA A 223 -1.95 -20.67 5.78
N ALA A 224 -2.20 -19.62 6.57
CA ALA A 224 -1.25 -18.53 6.75
C ALA A 224 -0.02 -18.96 7.59
N THR A 225 -0.19 -19.85 8.58
CA THR A 225 0.93 -20.44 9.34
C THR A 225 1.76 -21.38 8.44
N ASP A 226 1.09 -22.22 7.66
CA ASP A 226 1.72 -23.15 6.70
C ASP A 226 2.54 -22.41 5.63
N TRP A 227 2.02 -21.28 5.13
CA TRP A 227 2.76 -20.37 4.25
C TRP A 227 4.02 -19.79 4.91
N PHE A 228 3.93 -19.35 6.17
CA PHE A 228 5.12 -18.90 6.91
C PHE A 228 6.13 -20.02 7.12
N ALA A 229 5.68 -21.21 7.54
CA ALA A 229 6.53 -22.38 7.73
C ALA A 229 7.24 -22.74 6.42
N THR A 230 6.53 -22.78 5.30
CA THR A 230 7.08 -23.00 3.95
C THR A 230 8.16 -21.98 3.59
N CYS A 231 7.91 -20.69 3.81
CA CYS A 231 8.89 -19.64 3.49
C CYS A 231 10.13 -19.66 4.41
N ILE A 232 9.99 -20.16 5.64
CA ILE A 232 11.07 -20.28 6.64
C ILE A 232 11.90 -21.55 6.41
N GLN A 233 11.25 -22.68 6.14
CA GLN A 233 11.87 -24.00 5.89
C GLN A 233 12.41 -24.15 4.47
N SER A 234 12.07 -23.24 3.55
CA SER A 234 12.65 -23.15 2.21
C SER A 234 14.18 -23.14 2.27
N PRO A 235 14.89 -23.92 1.41
CA PRO A 235 16.36 -23.87 1.32
C PRO A 235 16.94 -22.49 0.99
N ILE A 236 16.08 -21.55 0.55
CA ILE A 236 16.42 -20.14 0.29
C ILE A 236 15.64 -19.18 1.19
N GLY A 237 15.12 -19.66 2.34
CA GLY A 237 14.32 -18.91 3.30
C GLY A 237 15.11 -17.91 4.16
N ALA A 238 16.44 -17.95 4.15
CA ALA A 238 17.31 -17.03 4.88
C ALA A 238 16.94 -15.53 4.73
N PRO A 239 16.79 -14.99 3.50
CA PRO A 239 16.30 -13.62 3.29
C PRO A 239 14.93 -13.35 3.90
N PHE A 240 13.99 -14.31 3.82
CA PHE A 240 12.65 -14.19 4.38
C PHE A 240 12.66 -14.17 5.92
N ILE A 241 13.44 -15.05 6.54
CA ILE A 241 13.70 -15.08 7.99
C ILE A 241 14.24 -13.72 8.43
N TYR A 242 15.24 -13.16 7.74
CA TYR A 242 15.79 -11.85 8.08
C TYR A 242 14.80 -10.69 7.88
N ALA A 243 13.95 -10.71 6.85
CA ALA A 243 12.89 -9.71 6.70
C ALA A 243 11.86 -9.81 7.85
N THR A 244 11.48 -11.03 8.25
CA THR A 244 10.60 -11.28 9.39
C THR A 244 11.20 -10.78 10.71
N LEU A 245 12.48 -11.10 10.99
CA LEU A 245 13.20 -10.60 12.18
C LEU A 245 13.33 -9.07 12.19
N THR A 246 13.47 -8.44 11.02
CA THR A 246 13.44 -6.97 10.87
C THR A 246 12.11 -6.38 11.36
N SER A 247 10.99 -7.07 11.12
CA SER A 247 9.68 -6.67 11.62
C SER A 247 9.59 -6.81 13.14
N SER A 248 9.88 -8.00 13.68
CA SER A 248 9.79 -8.27 15.11
C SER A 248 10.69 -7.36 15.94
N ALA A 249 11.92 -7.11 15.49
CA ALA A 249 12.84 -6.19 16.14
C ALA A 249 12.24 -4.77 16.26
N ARG A 250 11.53 -4.27 15.22
CA ARG A 250 10.83 -2.97 15.27
C ARG A 250 9.70 -2.97 16.30
N VAL A 251 8.89 -4.03 16.36
CA VAL A 251 7.79 -4.17 17.34
C VAL A 251 8.34 -4.26 18.77
N ALA A 252 9.43 -5.01 18.97
CA ALA A 252 10.15 -5.15 20.23
C ALA A 252 11.01 -3.92 20.61
N LYS A 253 11.09 -2.90 19.74
CA LYS A 253 11.91 -1.68 19.90
C LYS A 253 13.43 -1.94 20.00
N LEU A 254 13.88 -3.04 19.41
CA LEU A 254 15.29 -3.38 19.19
C LEU A 254 15.79 -2.72 17.88
N ASP A 255 17.11 -2.70 17.65
CA ASP A 255 17.67 -2.25 16.36
C ASP A 255 17.36 -3.29 15.25
N PRO A 256 16.57 -2.92 14.22
CA PRO A 256 16.19 -3.85 13.16
C PRO A 256 17.15 -3.83 11.97
N GLU A 257 18.06 -2.85 11.87
CA GLU A 257 18.82 -2.61 10.64
C GLU A 257 19.82 -3.74 10.38
N VAL A 258 20.37 -4.38 11.41
CA VAL A 258 21.23 -5.57 11.26
C VAL A 258 20.53 -6.70 10.49
N TYR A 259 19.25 -6.97 10.80
CA TYR A 259 18.46 -7.98 10.08
C TYR A 259 18.10 -7.50 8.67
N LYS A 260 17.72 -6.22 8.52
CA LYS A 260 17.38 -5.62 7.22
C LYS A 260 18.53 -5.71 6.22
N TRP A 261 19.75 -5.35 6.63
CA TRP A 261 20.92 -5.40 5.75
C TRP A 261 21.29 -6.83 5.35
N ARG A 262 21.07 -7.83 6.23
CA ARG A 262 21.21 -9.24 5.86
C ARG A 262 20.13 -9.68 4.85
N ALA A 263 18.86 -9.35 5.09
CA ALA A 263 17.77 -9.66 4.15
C ALA A 263 18.04 -9.09 2.75
N ILE A 264 18.49 -7.83 2.66
CA ILE A 264 18.84 -7.18 1.39
C ILE A 264 20.08 -7.85 0.75
N SER A 265 21.09 -8.24 1.55
CA SER A 265 22.27 -8.94 1.04
C SER A 265 21.93 -10.30 0.42
N GLU A 266 21.14 -11.12 1.12
CA GLU A 266 20.74 -12.45 0.64
C GLU A 266 19.81 -12.36 -0.57
N VAL A 267 18.85 -11.42 -0.59
CA VAL A 267 18.02 -11.16 -1.79
C VAL A 267 18.90 -10.80 -2.99
N ASN A 268 19.90 -9.93 -2.82
CA ASN A 268 20.81 -9.57 -3.90
C ASN A 268 21.64 -10.77 -4.41
N MET A 269 21.96 -11.75 -3.55
CA MET A 269 22.59 -12.99 -4.00
C MET A 269 21.61 -13.86 -4.80
N LEU A 270 20.39 -14.09 -4.30
CA LEU A 270 19.35 -14.87 -5.00
C LEU A 270 18.97 -14.26 -6.36
N LEU A 271 19.00 -12.93 -6.50
CA LEU A 271 18.74 -12.25 -7.77
C LEU A 271 19.82 -12.50 -8.84
N THR A 272 21.01 -13.01 -8.47
CA THR A 272 22.04 -13.43 -9.45
C THR A 272 21.87 -14.87 -9.93
N ASP A 273 21.06 -15.69 -9.26
CA ASP A 273 20.75 -17.06 -9.66
C ASP A 273 19.47 -17.08 -10.51
N SER A 274 19.61 -17.47 -11.79
CA SER A 274 18.51 -17.49 -12.76
C SER A 274 17.36 -18.44 -12.41
N ASN A 275 17.57 -19.34 -11.45
CA ASN A 275 16.58 -20.33 -11.03
C ASN A 275 15.87 -19.92 -9.72
N LYS A 276 16.34 -18.88 -9.02
CA LYS A 276 15.84 -18.43 -7.71
C LYS A 276 15.38 -16.97 -7.68
N ASN A 277 15.81 -16.16 -8.65
CA ASN A 277 15.46 -14.74 -8.76
C ASN A 277 13.94 -14.47 -8.87
N THR A 278 13.14 -15.42 -9.36
CA THR A 278 11.67 -15.37 -9.37
C THR A 278 11.01 -16.44 -8.49
N ASP A 279 11.73 -17.08 -7.57
CA ASP A 279 11.10 -18.02 -6.63
C ASP A 279 10.11 -17.28 -5.72
N ASP A 280 9.02 -17.96 -5.38
CA ASP A 280 7.93 -17.40 -4.57
C ASP A 280 8.42 -16.97 -3.17
N THR A 281 9.44 -17.62 -2.60
CA THR A 281 10.12 -17.23 -1.36
C THR A 281 10.88 -15.89 -1.52
N THR A 282 11.56 -15.72 -2.65
CA THR A 282 12.30 -14.50 -3.01
C THR A 282 11.31 -13.34 -3.21
N ILE A 283 10.22 -13.59 -3.94
CA ILE A 283 9.12 -12.64 -4.16
C ILE A 283 8.45 -12.25 -2.83
N ALA A 284 8.17 -13.23 -1.96
CA ALA A 284 7.63 -12.98 -0.62
C ALA A 284 8.57 -12.12 0.24
N THR A 285 9.88 -12.32 0.15
CA THR A 285 10.85 -11.47 0.86
C THR A 285 10.83 -10.04 0.33
N VAL A 286 10.89 -9.84 -0.99
CA VAL A 286 10.90 -8.49 -1.58
C VAL A 286 9.58 -7.75 -1.31
N PHE A 287 8.46 -8.48 -1.24
CA PHE A 287 7.19 -7.96 -0.77
C PHE A 287 7.21 -7.56 0.72
N MET A 288 7.79 -8.38 1.61
CA MET A 288 7.95 -8.04 3.03
C MET A 288 8.86 -6.82 3.23
N LEU A 289 9.98 -6.73 2.49
CA LEU A 289 10.89 -5.58 2.53
C LEU A 289 10.23 -4.30 1.99
N LEU A 290 9.43 -4.40 0.92
CA LEU A 290 8.60 -3.29 0.43
C LEU A 290 7.67 -2.78 1.53
N ALA A 291 6.91 -3.68 2.15
CA ALA A 291 5.96 -3.35 3.20
C ALA A 291 6.65 -2.72 4.43
N LEU A 292 7.82 -3.23 4.82
CA LEU A 292 8.64 -2.68 5.91
C LEU A 292 9.11 -1.24 5.63
N GLU A 293 9.45 -0.90 4.40
CA GLU A 293 9.85 0.48 4.07
C GLU A 293 8.63 1.40 3.89
N GLU A 294 7.47 0.90 3.48
CA GLU A 294 6.21 1.66 3.56
C GLU A 294 5.84 1.98 5.01
N ALA A 295 5.84 0.97 5.90
CA ALA A 295 5.59 1.18 7.33
C ALA A 295 6.55 2.21 7.95
N SER A 296 7.79 2.28 7.46
CA SER A 296 8.78 3.29 7.87
C SER A 296 8.46 4.71 7.38
N LEU A 297 7.74 4.87 6.27
CA LEU A 297 7.32 6.19 5.74
C LEU A 297 6.17 6.82 6.54
N ALA A 298 5.47 6.01 7.35
CA ALA A 298 4.46 6.44 8.31
C ALA A 298 5.00 6.84 9.69
N ASP A 299 6.30 6.66 9.97
CA ASP A 299 6.88 7.15 11.23
C ASP A 299 6.99 8.69 11.21
N PRO A 300 6.25 9.43 12.06
CA PRO A 300 6.24 10.90 12.07
C PRO A 300 7.59 11.52 12.48
N ARG A 301 8.55 10.71 12.93
CA ARG A 301 9.91 11.11 13.32
C ARG A 301 10.86 11.19 12.12
N ARG A 302 10.71 10.33 11.09
CA ARG A 302 11.60 10.34 9.90
C ARG A 302 11.38 11.61 9.09
N LYS A 303 12.42 12.42 8.91
CA LYS A 303 12.34 13.74 8.26
C LYS A 303 13.57 13.99 7.37
N GLY A 304 13.48 15.01 6.51
CA GLY A 304 14.58 15.40 5.64
C GLY A 304 15.07 14.27 4.73
N ASP A 305 16.38 14.08 4.67
CA ASP A 305 17.00 13.11 3.77
C ASP A 305 16.73 11.64 4.17
N GLU A 306 16.50 11.32 5.45
CA GLU A 306 16.10 9.95 5.87
C GLU A 306 14.79 9.53 5.20
N ARG A 307 13.81 10.43 5.14
CA ARG A 307 12.51 10.19 4.52
C ARG A 307 12.63 10.10 3.00
N ARG A 308 13.51 10.91 2.40
CA ARG A 308 13.86 10.83 0.96
C ARG A 308 14.54 9.50 0.60
N TRP A 309 15.48 9.02 1.42
CA TRP A 309 16.12 7.71 1.21
C TRP A 309 15.12 6.57 1.41
N SER A 310 14.30 6.61 2.46
CA SER A 310 13.22 5.64 2.70
C SER A 310 12.30 5.52 1.48
N LYS A 311 11.91 6.65 0.88
CA LYS A 311 11.12 6.67 -0.36
C LYS A 311 11.87 6.09 -1.55
N SER A 312 13.14 6.45 -1.75
CA SER A 312 13.96 5.91 -2.84
C SER A 312 14.20 4.40 -2.74
N VAL A 313 14.26 3.85 -1.52
CA VAL A 313 14.39 2.41 -1.28
C VAL A 313 13.04 1.69 -1.47
N ASN A 314 11.93 2.29 -1.01
CA ASN A 314 10.58 1.82 -1.31
C ASN A 314 10.32 1.74 -2.83
N GLU A 315 10.64 2.81 -3.58
CA GLU A 315 10.51 2.84 -5.05
C GLU A 315 11.36 1.76 -5.73
N ALA A 316 12.57 1.48 -5.19
CA ALA A 316 13.44 0.41 -5.68
C ALA A 316 12.85 -1.00 -5.42
N HIS A 317 12.39 -1.28 -4.19
CA HIS A 317 11.73 -2.55 -3.87
C HIS A 317 10.44 -2.76 -4.68
N LEU A 318 9.64 -1.70 -4.87
CA LEU A 318 8.42 -1.75 -5.68
C LEU A 318 8.73 -2.04 -7.16
N SER A 319 9.80 -1.45 -7.70
CA SER A 319 10.27 -1.72 -9.07
C SER A 319 10.82 -3.15 -9.22
N GLY A 320 11.59 -3.62 -8.24
CA GLY A 320 12.07 -5.01 -8.18
C GLY A 320 10.92 -6.01 -8.15
N LEU A 321 9.96 -5.83 -7.23
CA LEU A 321 8.78 -6.69 -7.08
C LEU A 321 7.96 -6.76 -8.38
N ARG A 322 7.69 -5.62 -9.03
CA ARG A 322 7.04 -5.56 -10.36
C ARG A 322 7.80 -6.39 -11.40
N THR A 323 9.12 -6.27 -11.42
CA THR A 323 9.98 -6.98 -12.38
C THR A 323 9.95 -8.49 -12.14
N MET A 324 10.07 -8.94 -10.89
CA MET A 324 10.02 -10.35 -10.50
C MET A 324 8.65 -10.98 -10.81
N ILE A 325 7.55 -10.29 -10.47
CA ILE A 325 6.18 -10.74 -10.82
C ILE A 325 6.02 -10.84 -12.34
N GLY A 326 6.52 -9.87 -13.11
CA GLY A 326 6.52 -9.91 -14.57
C GLY A 326 7.29 -11.12 -15.13
N GLN A 327 8.51 -11.33 -14.66
CA GLN A 327 9.38 -12.44 -15.07
C GLN A 327 8.80 -13.82 -14.68
N ARG A 328 8.10 -13.91 -13.53
CA ARG A 328 7.41 -15.13 -13.05
C ARG A 328 6.23 -15.55 -13.93
N GLY A 329 5.71 -14.65 -14.78
CA GLY A 329 4.51 -14.87 -15.60
C GLY A 329 3.27 -14.09 -15.16
N GLY A 330 3.44 -13.01 -14.39
CA GLY A 330 2.35 -12.23 -13.82
C GLY A 330 1.79 -12.84 -12.53
N LEU A 331 0.81 -12.16 -11.91
CA LEU A 331 0.27 -12.57 -10.60
C LEU A 331 -0.47 -13.92 -10.65
N ALA A 332 -0.99 -14.31 -11.82
CA ALA A 332 -1.60 -15.63 -12.05
C ALA A 332 -0.60 -16.79 -11.87
N ALA A 333 0.67 -16.59 -12.21
CA ALA A 333 1.70 -17.62 -12.08
C ALA A 333 2.07 -17.96 -10.61
N LEU A 334 1.69 -17.10 -9.66
CA LEU A 334 1.75 -17.36 -8.22
C LEU A 334 0.53 -18.16 -7.70
N GLY A 335 -0.30 -18.74 -8.57
CA GLY A 335 -1.52 -19.47 -8.17
C GLY A 335 -1.29 -20.69 -7.28
N GLN A 336 -0.07 -21.23 -7.22
CA GLN A 336 0.33 -22.26 -6.26
C GLN A 336 0.56 -21.66 -4.85
N ASN A 337 1.11 -20.45 -4.76
CA ASN A 337 1.30 -19.71 -3.51
C ASN A 337 0.16 -18.70 -3.30
N ARG A 338 -1.03 -19.25 -3.02
CA ARG A 338 -2.29 -18.51 -2.86
C ARG A 338 -2.21 -17.38 -1.84
N CYS A 339 -1.51 -17.60 -0.72
CA CYS A 339 -1.31 -16.60 0.33
C CYS A 339 -0.53 -15.38 -0.22
N LEU A 340 0.63 -15.61 -0.85
CA LEU A 340 1.43 -14.55 -1.47
C LEU A 340 0.64 -13.81 -2.58
N GLN A 341 -0.09 -14.55 -3.42
CA GLN A 341 -0.93 -13.97 -4.48
C GLN A 341 -1.98 -13.00 -3.90
N VAL A 342 -2.69 -13.41 -2.85
CA VAL A 342 -3.72 -12.59 -2.18
C VAL A 342 -3.10 -11.39 -1.47
N PHE A 343 -1.96 -11.54 -0.78
CA PHE A 343 -1.31 -10.42 -0.08
C PHE A 343 -0.78 -9.35 -1.05
N ILE A 344 -0.16 -9.77 -2.16
CA ILE A 344 0.27 -8.86 -3.23
C ILE A 344 -0.93 -8.13 -3.84
N LEU A 345 -2.04 -8.83 -4.11
CA LEU A 345 -3.25 -8.24 -4.69
C LEU A 345 -3.88 -7.21 -3.73
N MET A 346 -4.06 -7.59 -2.46
CA MET A 346 -4.60 -6.75 -1.38
C MET A 346 -3.76 -5.48 -1.16
N HIS A 347 -2.43 -5.60 -1.23
CA HIS A 347 -1.50 -4.47 -1.14
C HIS A 347 -1.58 -3.56 -2.38
N SER A 348 -1.54 -4.15 -3.58
CA SER A 348 -1.65 -3.45 -4.88
C SER A 348 -2.91 -2.58 -4.98
N ILE A 349 -4.08 -3.11 -4.60
CA ILE A 349 -5.32 -2.32 -4.65
C ILE A 349 -5.37 -1.22 -3.58
N ALA A 350 -4.83 -1.46 -2.38
CA ALA A 350 -4.78 -0.43 -1.35
C ALA A 350 -3.79 0.70 -1.69
N GLN A 351 -2.64 0.39 -2.30
CA GLN A 351 -1.74 1.40 -2.86
C GLN A 351 -2.44 2.23 -3.94
N SER A 352 -3.28 1.59 -4.77
CA SER A 352 -4.07 2.26 -5.81
C SER A 352 -5.10 3.22 -5.23
N ILE A 353 -5.93 2.76 -4.28
CA ILE A 353 -6.96 3.59 -3.61
C ILE A 353 -6.31 4.73 -2.83
N THR A 354 -5.23 4.47 -2.10
CA THR A 354 -4.56 5.47 -1.26
C THR A 354 -3.92 6.58 -2.09
N THR A 355 -3.25 6.22 -3.20
CA THR A 355 -2.44 7.17 -3.97
C THR A 355 -3.13 7.69 -5.25
N PHE A 356 -4.22 7.07 -5.69
CA PHE A 356 -4.81 7.22 -7.03
C PHE A 356 -3.78 7.08 -8.15
N LYS A 357 -3.09 5.93 -8.13
CA LYS A 357 -2.19 5.45 -9.19
C LYS A 357 -2.68 4.06 -9.64
N PRO A 358 -2.41 3.63 -10.88
CA PRO A 358 -2.74 2.28 -11.31
C PRO A 358 -2.08 1.20 -10.43
N PRO A 359 -2.75 0.06 -10.19
CA PRO A 359 -2.20 -1.07 -9.45
C PRO A 359 -0.92 -1.61 -10.08
N TYR A 360 0.04 -2.00 -9.25
CA TYR A 360 1.35 -2.49 -9.71
C TYR A 360 1.35 -3.98 -10.09
N ALA A 361 0.39 -4.72 -9.53
CA ALA A 361 0.14 -6.12 -9.83
C ALA A 361 -1.37 -6.34 -9.92
N LEU A 362 -1.79 -7.10 -10.92
CA LEU A 362 -3.17 -7.45 -11.21
C LEU A 362 -3.27 -8.95 -11.46
N LEU A 363 -4.35 -9.55 -10.95
CA LEU A 363 -4.70 -10.93 -11.25
C LEU A 363 -5.72 -10.93 -12.39
N ILE A 364 -5.25 -11.36 -13.56
CA ILE A 364 -6.05 -11.60 -14.76
C ILE A 364 -5.97 -13.08 -15.11
N ASP A 365 -7.02 -13.59 -15.77
CA ASP A 365 -7.06 -14.95 -16.31
C ASP A 365 -6.32 -15.09 -17.66
N ALA A 366 -6.38 -16.28 -18.26
CA ALA A 366 -5.73 -16.58 -19.53
C ALA A 366 -6.32 -15.81 -20.73
N ASP A 367 -7.57 -15.34 -20.63
CA ASP A 367 -8.24 -14.50 -21.61
C ASP A 367 -8.02 -12.99 -21.35
N GLY A 368 -7.15 -12.67 -20.38
CA GLY A 368 -6.81 -11.31 -19.98
C GLY A 368 -7.92 -10.59 -19.21
N GLN A 369 -8.94 -11.31 -18.74
CA GLN A 369 -10.09 -10.75 -18.04
C GLN A 369 -9.92 -10.81 -16.52
N ILE A 370 -10.81 -10.10 -15.82
CA ILE A 370 -10.91 -10.13 -14.35
C ILE A 370 -12.01 -11.13 -13.99
N GLN A 371 -11.67 -12.19 -13.26
CA GLN A 371 -12.62 -13.23 -12.84
C GLN A 371 -13.86 -12.62 -12.14
N ASP A 372 -15.05 -12.74 -12.75
CA ASP A 372 -16.30 -12.22 -12.18
C ASP A 372 -16.75 -13.11 -11.01
N TYR A 373 -17.04 -12.50 -9.86
CA TYR A 373 -17.44 -13.22 -8.64
C TYR A 373 -18.72 -14.05 -8.83
N ARG A 374 -19.57 -13.67 -9.80
CA ARG A 374 -20.75 -14.43 -10.23
C ARG A 374 -20.44 -15.85 -10.72
N SER A 375 -19.19 -16.16 -11.07
CA SER A 375 -18.78 -17.50 -11.49
C SER A 375 -18.48 -18.46 -10.33
N ILE A 376 -18.37 -17.96 -9.09
CA ILE A 376 -18.07 -18.77 -7.89
C ILE A 376 -19.14 -18.68 -6.80
N SER A 377 -19.95 -17.62 -6.79
CA SER A 377 -21.10 -17.52 -5.88
C SER A 377 -22.24 -18.46 -6.29
N LEU A 378 -22.92 -19.05 -5.31
CA LEU A 378 -24.13 -19.85 -5.52
C LEU A 378 -25.42 -19.00 -5.50
N GLN A 379 -25.32 -17.69 -5.29
CA GLN A 379 -26.47 -16.81 -5.14
C GLN A 379 -27.18 -16.51 -6.47
N SER A 380 -28.51 -16.58 -6.48
CA SER A 380 -29.32 -16.14 -7.63
C SER A 380 -29.34 -14.61 -7.74
N PRO A 381 -29.00 -14.00 -8.89
CA PRO A 381 -29.05 -12.54 -9.08
C PRO A 381 -30.44 -11.93 -8.81
N ASN A 382 -31.51 -12.71 -8.97
CA ASN A 382 -32.89 -12.25 -8.80
C ASN A 382 -33.23 -11.90 -7.34
N SER A 383 -32.54 -12.51 -6.37
CA SER A 383 -32.73 -12.25 -4.93
C SER A 383 -32.44 -10.78 -4.55
N PHE A 384 -31.60 -10.10 -5.34
CA PHE A 384 -31.07 -8.76 -5.01
C PHE A 384 -31.84 -7.61 -5.67
N THR A 385 -32.96 -7.89 -6.32
CA THR A 385 -33.80 -6.89 -7.02
C THR A 385 -34.29 -5.75 -6.12
N ARG A 386 -34.49 -5.97 -4.81
CA ARG A 386 -34.80 -4.89 -3.83
C ARG A 386 -33.64 -3.89 -3.69
N ILE A 387 -32.40 -4.39 -3.55
CA ILE A 387 -31.18 -3.59 -3.35
C ILE A 387 -30.74 -2.89 -4.65
N LEU A 388 -30.96 -3.53 -5.80
CA LEU A 388 -30.56 -3.00 -7.10
C LEU A 388 -31.51 -1.94 -7.67
N ARG A 389 -32.80 -1.98 -7.32
CA ARG A 389 -33.81 -1.03 -7.83
C ARG A 389 -33.45 0.45 -7.60
N PRO A 390 -32.99 0.89 -6.41
CA PRO A 390 -32.57 2.29 -6.21
C PRO A 390 -31.44 2.74 -7.14
N PHE A 391 -30.48 1.87 -7.48
CA PHE A 391 -29.43 2.17 -8.47
C PHE A 391 -30.00 2.25 -9.90
N GLN A 392 -30.97 1.41 -10.24
CA GLN A 392 -31.69 1.49 -11.53
C GLN A 392 -32.50 2.80 -11.64
N ASN A 393 -33.13 3.26 -10.56
CA ASN A 393 -33.90 4.51 -10.52
C ASN A 393 -33.05 5.77 -10.80
N LEU A 394 -31.75 5.73 -10.49
CA LEU A 394 -30.79 6.80 -10.82
C LEU A 394 -30.29 6.75 -12.28
N SER A 395 -30.61 5.68 -13.01
CA SER A 395 -30.20 5.43 -14.41
C SER A 395 -28.67 5.40 -14.58
N ILE A 396 -27.95 4.78 -13.64
CA ILE A 396 -26.49 4.70 -13.69
C ILE A 396 -25.99 3.91 -14.91
N GLY A 397 -24.81 4.26 -15.41
CA GLY A 397 -24.20 3.64 -16.58
C GLY A 397 -24.03 2.13 -16.44
N ARG A 398 -24.39 1.38 -17.49
CA ARG A 398 -24.47 -0.10 -17.48
C ARG A 398 -23.23 -0.78 -16.89
N ALA A 399 -22.03 -0.35 -17.28
CA ALA A 399 -20.78 -0.93 -16.77
C ALA A 399 -20.61 -0.76 -15.24
N LEU A 400 -21.06 0.35 -14.65
CA LEU A 400 -21.08 0.53 -13.20
C LEU A 400 -22.20 -0.30 -12.57
N PHE A 401 -23.38 -0.37 -13.19
CA PHE A 401 -24.48 -1.22 -12.71
C PHE A 401 -24.08 -2.70 -12.67
N ASP A 402 -23.34 -3.19 -13.67
CA ASP A 402 -22.85 -4.56 -13.71
C ASP A 402 -21.83 -4.84 -12.59
N ILE A 403 -21.00 -3.86 -12.20
CA ILE A 403 -20.10 -3.94 -11.03
C ILE A 403 -20.92 -3.91 -9.72
N VAL A 404 -21.90 -3.00 -9.59
CA VAL A 404 -22.81 -2.93 -8.43
C VAL A 404 -23.53 -4.25 -8.21
N SER A 405 -24.05 -4.85 -9.28
CA SER A 405 -24.71 -6.16 -9.24
C SER A 405 -23.77 -7.29 -8.79
N THR A 406 -22.52 -7.32 -9.23
CA THR A 406 -21.53 -8.28 -8.69
C THR A 406 -21.22 -7.99 -7.20
N ILE A 407 -21.11 -6.72 -6.80
CA ILE A 407 -20.89 -6.33 -5.39
C ILE A 407 -22.07 -6.76 -4.51
N THR A 408 -23.32 -6.66 -4.95
CA THR A 408 -24.47 -7.09 -4.14
C THR A 408 -24.46 -8.59 -3.84
N ILE A 409 -24.07 -9.41 -4.83
CA ILE A 409 -23.90 -10.86 -4.67
C ILE A 409 -22.75 -11.13 -3.67
N PHE A 410 -21.60 -10.48 -3.84
CA PHE A 410 -20.46 -10.58 -2.91
C PHE A 410 -20.82 -10.18 -1.47
N VAL A 411 -21.59 -9.10 -1.30
CA VAL A 411 -22.05 -8.61 0.03
C VAL A 411 -23.01 -9.59 0.70
N SER A 412 -23.80 -10.36 -0.06
CA SER A 412 -24.66 -11.41 0.48
C SER A 412 -23.84 -12.55 1.09
N ASP A 413 -22.87 -13.07 0.33
CA ASP A 413 -21.98 -14.15 0.77
C ASP A 413 -21.06 -13.71 1.91
N LEU A 414 -20.63 -12.44 1.90
CA LEU A 414 -19.81 -11.85 2.95
C LEU A 414 -20.60 -11.59 4.25
N THR A 415 -21.89 -11.24 4.16
CA THR A 415 -22.77 -11.14 5.34
C THR A 415 -22.96 -12.52 5.98
N ALA A 416 -23.29 -13.55 5.19
CA ALA A 416 -23.40 -14.93 5.69
C ALA A 416 -22.10 -15.43 6.32
N TRP A 417 -20.96 -15.12 5.71
CA TRP A 417 -19.63 -15.39 6.25
C TRP A 417 -19.43 -14.74 7.63
N TYR A 418 -19.69 -13.44 7.79
CA TYR A 418 -19.52 -12.77 9.08
C TYR A 418 -20.50 -13.23 10.15
N GLU A 419 -21.74 -13.56 9.80
CA GLU A 419 -22.77 -13.97 10.76
C GLU A 419 -22.60 -15.42 11.24
N SER A 420 -22.06 -16.32 10.41
CA SER A 420 -22.06 -17.77 10.70
C SER A 420 -20.69 -18.47 10.60
N GLY A 421 -19.70 -17.86 9.95
CA GLY A 421 -18.45 -18.54 9.58
C GLY A 421 -18.62 -19.60 8.49
N ILE A 422 -19.80 -19.71 7.88
CA ILE A 422 -20.13 -20.71 6.86
C ILE A 422 -20.50 -19.98 5.57
N CYS A 423 -19.68 -20.14 4.54
CA CYS A 423 -19.90 -19.62 3.20
C CYS A 423 -19.40 -20.67 2.19
N PRO A 424 -20.04 -20.86 1.01
CA PRO A 424 -19.51 -21.74 -0.04
C PRO A 424 -18.19 -21.24 -0.64
N VAL A 425 -17.80 -20.00 -0.33
CA VAL A 425 -16.56 -19.35 -0.78
C VAL A 425 -15.67 -19.09 0.46
N ASP A 426 -14.42 -19.56 0.43
CA ASP A 426 -13.51 -19.42 1.57
C ASP A 426 -12.95 -17.98 1.74
N SER A 427 -12.33 -17.73 2.89
CA SER A 427 -11.76 -16.43 3.26
C SER A 427 -10.70 -15.88 2.30
N PHE A 428 -9.88 -16.73 1.66
CA PHE A 428 -8.91 -16.31 0.65
C PHE A 428 -9.59 -15.96 -0.68
N GLU A 429 -10.59 -16.71 -1.12
CA GLU A 429 -11.39 -16.34 -2.31
C GLU A 429 -12.15 -15.02 -2.06
N LEU A 430 -12.75 -14.86 -0.88
CA LEU A 430 -13.42 -13.61 -0.50
C LEU A 430 -12.43 -12.44 -0.50
N GLN A 431 -11.23 -12.59 0.08
CA GLN A 431 -10.20 -11.54 0.10
C GLN A 431 -9.65 -11.22 -1.32
N LYS A 432 -9.52 -12.24 -2.17
CA LYS A 432 -9.13 -12.10 -3.59
C LYS A 432 -10.20 -11.29 -4.35
N HIS A 433 -11.46 -11.72 -4.31
CA HIS A 433 -12.53 -11.08 -5.07
C HIS A 433 -12.93 -9.70 -4.53
N ALA A 434 -12.83 -9.47 -3.22
CA ALA A 434 -12.87 -8.13 -2.63
C ALA A 434 -11.89 -7.18 -3.34
N SER A 435 -10.65 -7.63 -3.53
CA SER A 435 -9.58 -6.85 -4.16
C SER A 435 -9.82 -6.66 -5.66
N LEU A 436 -10.36 -7.66 -6.36
CA LEU A 436 -10.75 -7.54 -7.78
C LEU A 436 -11.94 -6.61 -7.99
N LEU A 437 -12.93 -6.60 -7.09
CA LEU A 437 -14.09 -5.69 -7.16
C LEU A 437 -13.67 -4.25 -6.87
N MET A 438 -12.81 -4.02 -5.88
CA MET A 438 -12.19 -2.72 -5.65
C MET A 438 -11.35 -2.26 -6.86
N TYR A 439 -10.65 -3.17 -7.55
CA TYR A 439 -9.96 -2.82 -8.79
C TYR A 439 -10.94 -2.44 -9.91
N ARG A 440 -12.01 -3.21 -10.15
CA ARG A 440 -13.03 -2.88 -11.18
C ARG A 440 -13.69 -1.52 -10.95
N LEU A 441 -13.97 -1.15 -9.70
CA LEU A 441 -14.43 0.20 -9.33
C LEU A 441 -13.37 1.27 -9.65
N PHE A 442 -12.11 1.04 -9.24
CA PHE A 442 -11.02 2.00 -9.44
C PHE A 442 -10.74 2.25 -10.93
N ASP A 443 -10.68 1.18 -11.74
CA ASP A 443 -10.46 1.22 -13.18
C ASP A 443 -11.62 1.92 -13.91
N TRP A 444 -12.87 1.54 -13.60
CA TRP A 444 -14.05 2.23 -14.11
C TRP A 444 -13.99 3.73 -13.79
N TYR A 445 -13.60 4.10 -12.57
CA TYR A 445 -13.51 5.51 -12.17
C TYR A 445 -12.41 6.26 -12.94
N GLU A 446 -11.18 5.73 -13.05
CA GLU A 446 -10.08 6.43 -13.74
C GLU A 446 -10.25 6.49 -15.27
N GLN A 447 -11.04 5.59 -15.86
CA GLN A 447 -11.49 5.68 -17.25
C GLN A 447 -12.55 6.80 -17.43
N ASN A 448 -13.54 6.88 -16.54
CA ASN A 448 -14.67 7.80 -16.68
C ASN A 448 -14.42 9.21 -16.13
N ALA A 449 -13.51 9.39 -15.16
CA ALA A 449 -13.13 10.70 -14.58
C ALA A 449 -12.45 11.67 -15.58
N ARG A 450 -12.12 11.18 -16.78
CA ARG A 450 -11.60 11.99 -17.90
C ARG A 450 -12.70 12.75 -18.64
N TYR A 451 -13.95 12.27 -18.58
CA TYR A 451 -15.11 12.85 -19.26
C TYR A 451 -15.95 13.66 -18.26
N GLN A 452 -15.49 14.87 -17.94
CA GLN A 452 -16.01 15.65 -16.80
C GLN A 452 -17.32 16.41 -17.05
N ASP A 453 -17.74 16.56 -18.31
CA ASP A 453 -18.78 17.53 -18.70
C ASP A 453 -20.22 16.99 -18.71
N GLN A 454 -20.45 15.76 -18.24
CA GLN A 454 -21.78 15.14 -18.24
C GLN A 454 -22.31 14.93 -16.81
N SER A 455 -23.47 15.50 -16.50
CA SER A 455 -24.11 15.38 -15.18
C SER A 455 -24.51 13.95 -14.79
N ALA A 456 -24.67 13.06 -15.78
CA ALA A 456 -24.85 11.63 -15.54
C ALA A 456 -23.57 10.97 -15.00
N THR A 457 -22.40 11.21 -15.62
CA THR A 457 -21.13 10.59 -15.18
C THR A 457 -20.70 11.06 -13.79
N LEU A 458 -21.17 12.22 -13.32
CA LEU A 458 -20.93 12.73 -11.97
C LEU A 458 -21.77 12.01 -10.89
N VAL A 459 -22.98 11.54 -11.20
CA VAL A 459 -23.75 10.66 -10.29
C VAL A 459 -23.01 9.33 -10.14
N ASP A 460 -22.65 8.73 -11.27
CA ASP A 460 -21.94 7.46 -11.34
C ASP A 460 -20.56 7.52 -10.64
N GLN A 461 -19.79 8.58 -10.84
CA GLN A 461 -18.54 8.83 -10.12
C GLN A 461 -18.74 8.92 -8.60
N SER A 462 -19.80 9.60 -8.14
CA SER A 462 -20.12 9.70 -6.72
C SER A 462 -20.44 8.32 -6.12
N ILE A 463 -21.26 7.53 -6.82
CA ILE A 463 -21.62 6.17 -6.42
C ILE A 463 -20.38 5.26 -6.43
N CYS A 464 -19.54 5.31 -7.46
CA CYS A 464 -18.32 4.51 -7.56
C CYS A 464 -17.31 4.81 -6.44
N LEU A 465 -17.15 6.07 -6.05
CA LEU A 465 -16.26 6.47 -4.95
C LEU A 465 -16.83 6.08 -3.58
N ALA A 466 -18.15 6.16 -3.39
CA ALA A 466 -18.81 5.64 -2.18
C ALA A 466 -18.73 4.10 -2.10
N LEU A 467 -18.84 3.39 -3.23
CA LEU A 467 -18.61 1.94 -3.31
C LEU A 467 -17.17 1.54 -2.96
N LEU A 468 -16.16 2.33 -3.35
CA LEU A 468 -14.78 2.10 -2.92
C LEU A 468 -14.62 2.25 -1.40
N ILE A 469 -15.23 3.28 -0.80
CA ILE A 469 -15.21 3.46 0.66
C ILE A 469 -15.97 2.34 1.38
N PHE A 470 -17.15 1.96 0.87
CA PHE A 470 -17.96 0.85 1.36
C PHE A 470 -17.17 -0.46 1.34
N MET A 471 -16.57 -0.83 0.20
CA MET A 471 -15.80 -2.08 0.07
C MET A 471 -14.63 -2.13 1.05
N VAL A 472 -13.84 -1.05 1.17
CA VAL A 472 -12.74 -0.98 2.15
C VAL A 472 -13.25 -1.11 3.60
N ASN A 473 -14.43 -0.54 3.92
CA ASN A 473 -15.04 -0.71 5.24
C ASN A 473 -15.56 -2.13 5.49
N ALA A 474 -16.16 -2.74 4.46
CA ALA A 474 -16.80 -4.05 4.49
C ALA A 474 -15.78 -5.21 4.55
N THR A 475 -14.58 -5.04 4.00
CA THR A 475 -13.53 -6.07 3.96
C THR A 475 -12.56 -5.98 5.13
N GLU A 476 -12.69 -4.97 6.00
CA GLU A 476 -11.87 -4.78 7.20
C GLU A 476 -12.78 -4.54 8.43
N PRO A 477 -13.57 -5.55 8.88
CA PRO A 477 -14.53 -5.47 10.00
C PRO A 477 -13.91 -5.02 11.32
N ASN A 478 -12.64 -5.38 11.55
CA ASN A 478 -11.92 -5.08 12.79
C ASN A 478 -11.13 -3.75 12.75
N ALA A 479 -11.15 -3.01 11.63
CA ALA A 479 -10.47 -1.72 11.53
C ALA A 479 -11.23 -0.61 12.29
N LEU A 480 -10.56 0.01 13.27
CA LEU A 480 -11.11 1.10 14.09
C LEU A 480 -11.19 2.44 13.32
N SER A 481 -10.27 2.66 12.38
CA SER A 481 -10.19 3.85 11.54
C SER A 481 -9.45 3.53 10.24
N PHE A 482 -9.89 4.13 9.14
CA PHE A 482 -9.18 4.10 7.86
C PHE A 482 -8.31 5.35 7.65
N GLY A 483 -8.62 6.44 8.38
CA GLY A 483 -7.88 7.69 8.39
C GLY A 483 -7.39 8.13 7.02
N SER A 484 -6.09 8.39 6.92
CA SER A 484 -5.42 8.88 5.72
C SER A 484 -5.59 7.99 4.47
N ARG A 485 -5.80 6.67 4.61
CA ARG A 485 -5.94 5.72 3.47
C ARG A 485 -7.06 6.13 2.50
N LEU A 486 -8.18 6.66 3.01
CA LEU A 486 -9.34 7.04 2.20
C LEU A 486 -9.38 8.52 1.81
N SER A 487 -8.41 9.33 2.26
CA SER A 487 -8.38 10.79 2.09
C SER A 487 -8.67 11.24 0.65
N LYS A 488 -7.91 10.72 -0.33
CA LYS A 488 -8.12 11.06 -1.75
C LYS A 488 -9.49 10.63 -2.28
N THR A 489 -10.01 9.47 -1.87
CA THR A 489 -11.33 8.97 -2.28
C THR A 489 -12.44 9.88 -1.76
N VAL A 490 -12.32 10.30 -0.50
CA VAL A 490 -13.24 11.22 0.19
C VAL A 490 -13.22 12.62 -0.45
N THR A 491 -12.04 13.19 -0.70
CA THR A 491 -11.91 14.49 -1.38
C THR A 491 -12.42 14.43 -2.83
N LYS A 492 -12.21 13.32 -3.55
CA LYS A 492 -12.81 13.10 -4.88
C LYS A 492 -14.34 13.00 -4.79
N LEU A 493 -14.87 12.30 -3.78
CA LEU A 493 -16.32 12.14 -3.57
C LEU A 493 -16.99 13.49 -3.25
N ARG A 494 -16.40 14.30 -2.36
CA ARG A 494 -16.83 15.68 -2.09
C ARG A 494 -16.89 16.52 -3.37
N LYS A 495 -15.82 16.52 -4.16
CA LYS A 495 -15.74 17.26 -5.43
C LYS A 495 -16.75 16.79 -6.48
N SER A 496 -17.11 15.50 -6.46
CA SER A 496 -18.16 14.94 -7.31
C SER A 496 -19.54 15.41 -6.86
N LEU A 497 -19.89 15.22 -5.58
CA LEU A 497 -21.18 15.62 -4.99
C LEU A 497 -21.44 17.12 -5.06
N GLN A 498 -20.42 17.96 -4.89
CA GLN A 498 -20.50 19.42 -5.07
C GLN A 498 -20.90 19.86 -6.49
N ARG A 499 -20.79 18.97 -7.49
CA ARG A 499 -21.19 19.22 -8.89
C ARG A 499 -22.51 18.56 -9.29
N VAL A 500 -23.10 17.71 -8.43
CA VAL A 500 -24.36 17.01 -8.71
C VAL A 500 -25.53 17.75 -8.04
N PRO A 501 -26.51 18.29 -8.81
CA PRO A 501 -27.69 18.90 -8.22
C PRO A 501 -28.52 17.90 -7.41
N LEU A 502 -29.06 18.31 -6.25
CA LEU A 502 -29.93 17.48 -5.41
C LEU A 502 -31.10 16.84 -6.18
N LEU A 503 -31.64 17.54 -7.18
CA LEU A 503 -32.71 17.05 -8.07
C LEU A 503 -32.35 15.76 -8.83
N ARG A 504 -31.06 15.42 -9.01
CA ARG A 504 -30.63 14.15 -9.63
C ARG A 504 -30.88 12.93 -8.73
N TRP A 505 -31.09 13.13 -7.43
CA TRP A 505 -31.23 12.05 -6.44
C TRP A 505 -32.67 11.76 -6.02
N THR A 506 -33.66 12.53 -6.48
CA THR A 506 -35.07 12.40 -6.04
C THR A 506 -35.69 11.02 -6.26
N ASN A 507 -35.19 10.27 -7.23
CA ASN A 507 -35.69 8.93 -7.56
C ASN A 507 -35.09 7.82 -6.68
N ALA A 508 -34.05 8.13 -5.90
CA ALA A 508 -33.42 7.23 -4.94
C ALA A 508 -32.76 8.02 -3.78
N PRO A 509 -33.55 8.72 -2.94
CA PRO A 509 -33.02 9.55 -1.85
C PRO A 509 -32.21 8.73 -0.83
N ASP A 510 -32.58 7.46 -0.61
CA ASP A 510 -31.86 6.58 0.31
C ASP A 510 -30.45 6.22 -0.21
N ILE A 511 -30.22 6.23 -1.53
CA ILE A 511 -28.87 6.07 -2.12
C ILE A 511 -28.03 7.34 -1.94
N LEU A 512 -28.63 8.54 -1.92
CA LEU A 512 -27.91 9.76 -1.53
C LEU A 512 -27.53 9.70 -0.05
N LEU A 513 -28.44 9.30 0.84
CA LEU A 513 -28.15 9.13 2.27
C LEU A 513 -27.03 8.09 2.51
N TRP A 514 -27.07 6.98 1.78
CA TRP A 514 -26.02 5.95 1.78
C TRP A 514 -24.68 6.51 1.29
N THR A 515 -24.68 7.24 0.16
CA THR A 515 -23.48 7.86 -0.45
C THR A 515 -22.82 8.86 0.51
N LEU A 516 -23.63 9.70 1.18
CA LEU A 516 -23.15 10.65 2.19
C LEU A 516 -22.67 9.96 3.46
N THR A 517 -23.33 8.89 3.89
CA THR A 517 -22.92 8.08 5.05
C THR A 517 -21.59 7.38 4.81
N MET A 518 -21.38 6.82 3.61
CA MET A 518 -20.08 6.26 3.21
C MET A 518 -19.00 7.36 3.11
N GLY A 519 -19.32 8.52 2.55
CA GLY A 519 -18.41 9.68 2.56
C GLY A 519 -18.00 10.12 3.97
N ALA A 520 -18.95 10.21 4.89
CA ALA A 520 -18.72 10.54 6.30
C ALA A 520 -17.94 9.45 7.05
N LEU A 521 -18.18 8.16 6.79
CA LEU A 521 -17.38 7.04 7.29
C LEU A 521 -15.92 7.14 6.81
N GLY A 522 -15.71 7.42 5.52
CA GLY A 522 -14.37 7.60 4.95
C GLY A 522 -13.67 8.85 5.48
N ALA A 523 -14.41 9.91 5.79
CA ALA A 523 -13.88 11.13 6.41
C ALA A 523 -13.57 10.99 7.90
N LYS A 524 -14.11 9.96 8.57
CA LYS A 524 -13.91 9.72 10.01
C LYS A 524 -12.46 9.35 10.29
N GLY A 525 -11.80 10.16 11.12
CA GLY A 525 -10.38 9.98 11.44
C GLY A 525 -9.41 10.61 10.43
N LEU A 526 -9.87 11.38 9.45
CA LEU A 526 -8.99 12.32 8.75
C LEU A 526 -8.56 13.45 9.72
N PRO A 527 -7.28 13.86 9.73
CA PRO A 527 -6.85 14.99 10.53
C PRO A 527 -7.55 16.27 10.07
N LYS A 528 -7.88 17.14 11.02
CA LYS A 528 -8.52 18.43 10.74
C LYS A 528 -7.52 19.29 9.96
N GLY A 529 -7.94 19.81 8.81
CA GLY A 529 -7.05 20.46 7.85
C GLY A 529 -6.18 21.56 8.47
N SER A 530 -4.86 21.43 8.36
CA SER A 530 -3.91 22.37 8.95
C SER A 530 -4.08 23.79 8.40
N ARG A 531 -3.81 24.79 9.25
CA ARG A 531 -4.13 26.21 9.01
C ARG A 531 -3.27 26.83 7.90
N ALA A 532 -3.78 26.84 6.67
CA ALA A 532 -3.21 27.63 5.56
C ALA A 532 -4.22 28.58 4.88
N THR A 533 -5.52 28.23 4.88
CA THR A 533 -6.61 29.08 4.35
C THR A 533 -7.83 29.00 5.26
N SER A 534 -8.37 30.15 5.67
CA SER A 534 -9.41 30.30 6.70
C SER A 534 -10.84 29.91 6.28
N SER A 535 -10.98 28.96 5.35
CA SER A 535 -12.26 28.49 4.78
C SER A 535 -12.27 26.99 4.47
N ALA A 536 -11.24 26.23 4.89
CA ALA A 536 -11.15 24.80 4.66
C ALA A 536 -12.00 24.02 5.69
N GLU A 537 -13.31 23.92 5.46
CA GLU A 537 -14.21 23.01 6.17
C GLU A 537 -13.66 21.57 6.13
N SER A 538 -13.66 20.88 7.27
CA SER A 538 -13.24 19.47 7.31
C SER A 538 -14.12 18.60 6.41
N GLU A 539 -13.57 17.53 5.84
CA GLU A 539 -14.32 16.66 4.93
C GLU A 539 -15.57 16.09 5.63
N LEU A 540 -15.47 15.72 6.91
CA LEU A 540 -16.61 15.27 7.70
C LEU A 540 -17.68 16.37 7.85
N SER A 541 -17.28 17.62 8.11
CA SER A 541 -18.21 18.77 8.20
C SER A 541 -19.03 18.94 6.92
N PHE A 542 -18.43 18.73 5.75
CA PHE A 542 -19.13 18.77 4.47
C PHE A 542 -20.21 17.68 4.38
N PHE A 543 -19.90 16.41 4.69
CA PHE A 543 -20.90 15.35 4.64
C PHE A 543 -22.02 15.57 5.68
N THR A 544 -21.69 16.08 6.87
CA THR A 544 -22.68 16.48 7.88
C THR A 544 -23.64 17.54 7.33
N GLN A 545 -23.12 18.66 6.82
CA GLN A 545 -23.94 19.76 6.29
C GLN A 545 -24.76 19.35 5.07
N TYR A 546 -24.19 18.52 4.18
CA TYR A 546 -24.91 18.00 3.02
C TYR A 546 -26.07 17.09 3.44
N SER A 547 -25.87 16.19 4.43
CA SER A 547 -26.94 15.35 4.98
C SER A 547 -28.06 16.18 5.62
N TYR A 548 -27.74 17.21 6.42
CA TYR A 548 -28.77 18.14 6.91
C TYR A 548 -29.55 18.80 5.77
N THR A 549 -28.85 19.31 4.75
CA THR A 549 -29.46 19.99 3.61
C THR A 549 -30.35 19.06 2.77
N ALA A 550 -29.97 17.79 2.63
CA ALA A 550 -30.68 16.81 1.81
C ALA A 550 -31.88 16.15 2.50
N PHE A 551 -31.90 16.07 3.84
CA PHE A 551 -32.90 15.27 4.59
C PHE A 551 -33.63 15.99 5.72
N LEU A 552 -33.16 17.15 6.18
CA LEU A 552 -33.75 17.89 7.30
C LEU A 552 -34.14 19.34 6.93
N GLY A 553 -33.88 19.76 5.69
CA GLY A 553 -34.18 21.10 5.20
C GLY A 553 -35.61 21.30 4.70
N HIS A 554 -36.60 21.41 5.60
CA HIS A 554 -37.68 22.41 5.43
C HIS A 554 -38.58 22.62 6.66
N ASP A 555 -38.86 21.57 7.46
CA ASP A 555 -39.70 21.69 8.66
C ASP A 555 -38.86 21.90 9.92
N ASN A 556 -39.14 22.99 10.66
CA ASN A 556 -38.56 23.24 12.00
C ASN A 556 -39.13 22.32 13.10
N SER A 557 -39.85 21.26 12.72
CA SER A 557 -40.32 20.23 13.65
C SER A 557 -39.15 19.31 14.01
N VAL A 558 -38.45 19.60 15.11
CA VAL A 558 -37.29 18.82 15.59
C VAL A 558 -37.73 17.50 16.26
N ALA A 559 -38.58 16.76 15.56
CA ALA A 559 -38.78 15.34 15.78
C ALA A 559 -37.58 14.60 15.17
N SER A 560 -36.57 14.34 16.00
CA SER A 560 -35.40 13.52 15.68
C SER A 560 -35.81 12.27 14.91
N THR A 561 -35.30 12.10 13.69
CA THR A 561 -35.60 10.91 12.87
C THR A 561 -35.23 9.66 13.65
N ASP A 562 -36.12 8.68 13.68
CA ASP A 562 -35.89 7.42 14.36
C ASP A 562 -34.65 6.72 13.79
N LEU A 563 -33.74 6.34 14.68
CA LEU A 563 -32.46 5.71 14.35
C LEU A 563 -32.66 4.37 13.65
N GLU A 564 -33.67 3.58 14.06
CA GLU A 564 -33.98 2.31 13.40
C GLU A 564 -34.69 2.51 12.06
N LEU A 565 -35.45 3.60 11.87
CA LEU A 565 -36.01 3.96 10.56
C LEU A 565 -34.91 4.33 9.56
N LEU A 566 -33.87 5.05 10.00
CA LEU A 566 -32.70 5.37 9.18
C LEU A 566 -31.86 4.11 8.88
N LEU A 567 -31.72 3.18 9.85
CA LEU A 567 -31.04 1.91 9.61
C LEU A 567 -31.82 0.99 8.67
N GLU A 568 -33.14 0.86 8.79
CA GLU A 568 -33.94 0.06 7.84
C GLU A 568 -33.85 0.62 6.41
N LYS A 569 -33.83 1.95 6.24
CA LYS A 569 -33.52 2.58 4.95
C LYS A 569 -32.15 2.15 4.41
N MET A 570 -31.10 2.14 5.24
CA MET A 570 -29.77 1.67 4.82
C MET A 570 -29.72 0.16 4.54
N ARG A 571 -30.46 -0.66 5.30
CA ARG A 571 -30.64 -2.10 5.05
C ARG A 571 -31.39 -2.39 3.73
N THR A 572 -32.06 -1.42 3.12
CA THR A 572 -32.59 -1.54 1.74
C THR A 572 -31.54 -1.29 0.65
N CYS A 573 -30.38 -0.73 1.01
CA CYS A 573 -29.25 -0.44 0.13
C CYS A 573 -28.16 -1.52 0.28
N LEU A 574 -26.94 -1.26 -0.21
CA LEU A 574 -25.79 -2.14 0.03
C LEU A 574 -25.33 -2.03 1.49
N TRP A 575 -25.52 -3.09 2.28
CA TRP A 575 -25.31 -3.04 3.72
C TRP A 575 -24.85 -4.39 4.29
N ILE A 576 -24.14 -4.34 5.42
CA ILE A 576 -23.73 -5.50 6.23
C ILE A 576 -24.01 -5.11 7.69
N PRO A 577 -25.11 -5.57 8.32
CA PRO A 577 -25.54 -5.08 9.63
C PRO A 577 -24.45 -5.21 10.71
N SER A 578 -23.77 -6.37 10.75
CA SER A 578 -22.70 -6.69 11.71
C SER A 578 -21.48 -5.77 11.65
N ILE A 579 -21.23 -5.10 10.51
CA ILE A 579 -20.18 -4.07 10.37
C ILE A 579 -20.74 -2.67 10.58
N PHE A 580 -21.81 -2.34 9.86
CA PHE A 580 -22.17 -0.94 9.64
C PHE A 580 -23.10 -0.36 10.72
N ASP A 581 -23.99 -1.14 11.33
CA ASP A 581 -24.97 -0.61 12.29
C ASP A 581 -24.27 0.13 13.44
N VAL A 582 -23.36 -0.53 14.17
CA VAL A 582 -22.64 0.08 15.31
C VAL A 582 -21.70 1.21 14.88
N ARG A 583 -21.05 1.08 13.70
CA ARG A 583 -20.16 2.13 13.17
C ARG A 583 -20.93 3.40 12.79
N VAL A 584 -22.14 3.24 12.25
CA VAL A 584 -22.97 4.31 11.69
C VAL A 584 -23.91 4.94 12.72
N LYS A 585 -24.46 4.19 13.71
CA LYS A 585 -25.14 4.80 14.87
C LYS A 585 -24.26 5.90 15.50
N ARG A 586 -23.05 5.51 15.91
CA ARG A 586 -22.01 6.41 16.47
C ARG A 586 -21.58 7.54 15.53
N LEU A 587 -21.73 7.38 14.22
CA LEU A 587 -21.42 8.42 13.24
C LEU A 587 -22.57 9.42 13.13
N TRP A 588 -23.81 8.98 12.94
CA TRP A 588 -24.97 9.85 12.83
C TRP A 588 -25.25 10.62 14.14
N GLU A 589 -24.99 10.02 15.30
CA GLU A 589 -24.99 10.72 16.60
C GLU A 589 -23.95 11.87 16.62
N SER A 590 -22.70 11.60 16.21
CA SER A 590 -21.64 12.64 16.15
C SER A 590 -21.78 13.63 14.99
N MET A 591 -22.64 13.34 14.00
CA MET A 591 -23.13 14.29 12.99
C MET A 591 -24.38 15.07 13.46
N GLY A 592 -25.02 14.67 14.57
CA GLY A 592 -26.27 15.24 15.08
C GLY A 592 -27.53 14.89 14.28
N LEU A 593 -27.46 13.90 13.38
CA LEU A 593 -28.61 13.44 12.58
C LEU A 593 -29.60 12.62 13.42
N CYS A 594 -29.11 11.98 14.49
CA CYS A 594 -29.90 11.21 15.44
C CYS A 594 -29.65 11.76 16.86
N LYS A 595 -30.60 11.53 17.78
CA LYS A 595 -30.32 11.73 19.21
C LYS A 595 -29.31 10.68 19.66
N ALA A 596 -28.33 11.09 20.45
CA ALA A 596 -27.56 10.15 21.26
C ALA A 596 -28.50 9.51 22.29
N GLU A 597 -28.61 8.19 22.24
CA GLU A 597 -29.11 7.43 23.39
C GLU A 597 -28.04 7.49 24.49
N VAL A 598 -28.45 7.60 25.76
CA VAL A 598 -27.50 7.71 26.87
C VAL A 598 -26.94 6.33 27.24
N TRP A 599 -26.02 5.84 26.42
CA TRP A 599 -25.21 4.66 26.71
C TRP A 599 -23.89 5.12 27.35
N GLU A 600 -23.67 4.78 28.61
CA GLU A 600 -22.38 4.92 29.28
C GLU A 600 -21.36 3.87 28.76
N TRP A 601 -20.89 4.07 27.53
CA TRP A 601 -19.73 3.34 27.03
C TRP A 601 -18.45 4.01 27.52
N GLU A 602 -17.55 3.24 28.12
CA GLU A 602 -16.15 3.69 28.29
C GLU A 602 -15.61 4.15 26.94
N GLU A 603 -14.98 5.33 26.90
CA GLU A 603 -14.19 5.75 25.73
C GLU A 603 -12.98 4.81 25.61
N LEU A 604 -13.17 3.69 24.90
CA LEU A 604 -12.11 2.83 24.38
C LEU A 604 -11.20 3.72 23.54
N SER A 605 -10.07 4.07 24.15
CA SER A 605 -9.65 5.47 24.11
C SER A 605 -9.32 5.93 22.71
N SER A 606 -9.78 7.13 22.35
CA SER A 606 -9.18 7.84 21.23
C SER A 606 -7.72 8.09 21.58
N SER A 607 -6.84 7.22 21.09
CA SER A 607 -5.40 7.30 21.28
C SER A 607 -4.88 8.50 20.50
N SER A 608 -5.03 9.68 21.11
CA SER A 608 -4.57 10.96 20.63
C SER A 608 -3.04 11.02 20.75
N GLU A 609 -2.35 10.16 19.99
CA GLU A 609 -0.89 10.14 19.87
C GLU A 609 -0.41 11.31 18.99
N GLY A 610 -0.67 12.52 19.49
CA GLY A 610 -0.20 13.78 18.93
C GLY A 610 -0.91 14.19 17.64
N ASP A 611 -2.04 14.89 17.80
CA ASP A 611 -2.65 15.76 16.78
C ASP A 611 -1.71 16.93 16.45
N LYS A 612 -0.61 16.61 15.74
CA LYS A 612 0.40 17.54 15.25
C LYS A 612 0.11 17.79 13.76
N ASP A 613 0.26 19.03 13.32
CA ASP A 613 0.13 19.47 11.93
C ASP A 613 1.12 18.78 10.97
N GLN A 614 0.88 17.50 10.66
CA GLN A 614 1.55 16.79 9.58
C GLN A 614 0.66 16.80 8.34
N VAL A 615 1.21 17.30 7.25
CA VAL A 615 0.63 17.15 5.92
C VAL A 615 0.62 15.66 5.60
N VAL A 616 -0.56 15.05 5.62
CA VAL A 616 -0.78 13.69 5.11
C VAL A 616 -0.49 13.70 3.62
N ASP A 617 0.61 13.08 3.24
CA ASP A 617 0.94 12.74 1.86
C ASP A 617 0.65 11.26 1.56
N ASP A 618 0.77 10.90 0.28
CA ASP A 618 0.54 9.56 -0.25
C ASP A 618 1.39 8.52 0.49
N GLU A 619 2.65 8.85 0.77
CA GLU A 619 3.62 7.98 1.41
C GLU A 619 3.29 7.70 2.88
N TYR A 620 2.87 8.72 3.63
CA TYR A 620 2.38 8.53 5.01
C TYR A 620 1.08 7.71 5.04
N ALA A 621 0.13 8.03 4.15
CA ALA A 621 -1.14 7.33 4.06
C ALA A 621 -0.97 5.83 3.70
N LEU A 622 -0.06 5.55 2.76
CA LEU A 622 0.31 4.21 2.34
C LEU A 622 1.02 3.45 3.47
N GLY A 623 1.97 4.08 4.15
CA GLY A 623 2.66 3.47 5.29
C GLY A 623 1.72 3.11 6.44
N GLN A 624 0.73 3.96 6.76
CA GLN A 624 -0.32 3.65 7.73
C GLN A 624 -1.19 2.48 7.25
N SER A 625 -1.62 2.51 5.99
CA SER A 625 -2.38 1.45 5.34
C SER A 625 -1.70 0.08 5.43
N THR A 626 -0.39 0.03 5.22
CA THR A 626 0.42 -1.19 5.19
C THR A 626 0.79 -1.65 6.62
N THR A 627 1.08 -0.72 7.53
CA THR A 627 1.31 -1.02 8.96
C THR A 627 0.10 -1.68 9.61
N LEU A 628 -1.11 -1.13 9.40
CA LEU A 628 -2.35 -1.65 9.99
C LEU A 628 -2.68 -3.10 9.58
N ARG A 629 -2.19 -3.56 8.42
CA ARG A 629 -2.45 -4.91 7.88
C ARG A 629 -1.37 -5.93 8.21
N PHE A 630 -0.10 -5.55 8.11
CA PHE A 630 1.03 -6.51 8.20
C PHE A 630 1.82 -6.42 9.51
N PHE A 631 1.76 -5.29 10.22
CA PHE A 631 2.64 -5.01 11.37
C PHE A 631 1.89 -4.45 12.59
N SER A 632 0.56 -4.52 12.60
CA SER A 632 -0.25 -3.96 13.69
C SER A 632 -0.06 -4.76 14.97
N ALA A 633 0.74 -4.23 15.89
CA ALA A 633 0.95 -4.79 17.22
C ALA A 633 -0.39 -5.01 17.96
N GLY A 634 -0.44 -6.01 18.84
CA GLY A 634 -1.63 -6.30 19.62
C GLY A 634 -1.96 -5.16 20.59
N GLY A 635 -3.13 -4.53 20.43
CA GLY A 635 -3.70 -3.62 21.44
C GLY A 635 -4.10 -4.29 22.76
N GLY A 636 -3.82 -5.59 22.91
CA GLY A 636 -3.84 -6.27 24.21
C GLY A 636 -2.74 -5.67 25.09
N LYS A 637 -3.15 -4.98 26.16
CA LYS A 637 -2.23 -4.43 27.18
C LYS A 637 -1.43 -5.58 27.81
N THR A 638 -0.24 -5.86 27.28
CA THR A 638 0.75 -6.71 27.96
C THR A 638 1.05 -6.08 29.31
N ARG A 639 0.46 -6.60 30.38
CA ARG A 639 0.79 -6.19 31.75
C ARG A 639 2.31 -6.32 31.88
N PRO A 640 3.05 -5.27 32.29
CA PRO A 640 4.45 -5.44 32.60
C PRO A 640 4.54 -6.47 33.74
N MET A 641 5.25 -7.58 33.51
CA MET A 641 5.54 -8.51 34.59
C MET A 641 6.32 -7.73 35.65
N ARG A 642 5.77 -7.67 36.88
CA ARG A 642 6.55 -7.24 38.02
C ARG A 642 7.62 -8.29 38.24
N GLY A 643 8.89 -7.93 38.02
CA GLY A 643 10.00 -8.73 38.51
C GLY A 643 9.87 -8.85 40.04
N THR A 644 9.72 -10.07 40.52
CA THR A 644 9.88 -10.40 41.94
C THR A 644 11.37 -10.47 42.23
N THR A 645 11.86 -9.50 42.99
CA THR A 645 13.13 -9.58 43.73
C THR A 645 13.02 -10.56 44.89
#